data_AF-A0A2S2PWF2-F1
#
_entry.id   AF-A0A2S2PWF2-F1
#
_cell.length_a   1.000
_cell.length_b   1.000
_cell.length_c   1.000
_cell.angle_alpha   90.00
_cell.angle_beta   90.00
_cell.angle_gamma   90.00
#
_symmetry.space_group_name_H-M   'P 1'
#
loop_
_entity.id
_entity.type
_entity.pdbx_description
1 polymer ?
#
loop_
_entity_poly.entity_id
_entity_poly.type
_entity_poly.pdbx_seq_one_letter_code
_entity_poly.pdbx_strand_id
1 'polypeptide(L)'
;MSADIEPYIQLANELRRQLDEWNTMLSKMDECIQLINTLEEKYSEVSKKTNSLYIAGEELHTDQICLSKICFEINERLSIFNSVDSIQLKLDSPSFIVTSEMFSNMMTSIDNGIKYINDHMSYKESNKYLALYINARYKALSLVQTYISQCLQTGTESLDTTEFIAHYGKFQAIATKIRPVIELLESRIDLDPIYSAALDDCVLTYVTRRKVLLGASITNTLSNYTSSGSDYCSTLRSSCKILIQLTHDENRLYQCFFTNKSSVFREYLEAVCMHLYDMLRPLVIHMKHFETLVELCTILRIEILQDYVYEDASLEVFGCVAELLLQDIQERLVFRANLYFVTDISEYKPSPGDLAYPEKLKQMEAIAEEMQYRQLTRYDSTGSLISSVSEAPSVMSKQSIGGWTSAADLHGMWYPPVRRTLMCLSRLYRCVDKTIFQSLSHEAVALCLKNIHQAALIISQKKTPTDGSLFEIKHLLIIREQIAPFQVDFTIKELNLDFRKMKNAAWGLLQKHDKMFALNSSNSIIEFLLEGTPVVLENSVDSRRLVDQTLKESCQTFINNSSNTLVSPLTMFLEEVQKYIKWCNMQGLHGIVKQQEFAQPKAIQEKVQETLAKIKKELPLFLQSMSLYLANADTQFVLYKPIKNNILHIFTRIQQFLTTNNYTTEEQQLIACPTSEQMSMLLSTSLMSNKSISRKTSTVSIDEHPAETNENST
;
A
#
# COMPACT_ATOMS: atom_id res chain seq x y z
N MET A 1 17.94 79.69 -153.82
CA MET A 1 16.56 79.36 -153.41
C MET A 1 16.64 78.25 -152.36
N SER A 2 17.21 78.57 -151.21
CA SER A 2 17.73 77.63 -150.21
C SER A 2 17.31 78.05 -148.80
N ALA A 3 16.04 78.47 -148.62
CA ALA A 3 15.59 79.13 -147.39
C ALA A 3 14.31 78.55 -146.75
N ASP A 4 13.50 77.74 -147.43
CA ASP A 4 12.18 77.29 -146.90
C ASP A 4 12.08 75.79 -146.55
N ILE A 5 13.08 74.96 -146.89
CA ILE A 5 13.09 73.50 -146.62
C ILE A 5 13.91 73.16 -145.35
N GLU A 6 14.86 74.03 -144.98
CA GLU A 6 15.68 73.92 -143.76
C GLU A 6 14.86 73.69 -142.47
N PRO A 7 13.74 74.40 -142.19
CA PRO A 7 13.06 74.27 -140.90
C PRO A 7 12.28 72.97 -140.74
N TYR A 8 11.74 72.39 -141.82
CA TYR A 8 11.04 71.09 -141.76
C TYR A 8 12.01 69.91 -141.60
N ILE A 9 13.18 69.98 -142.24
CA ILE A 9 14.25 68.98 -142.03
C ILE A 9 14.81 69.09 -140.62
N GLN A 10 14.98 70.31 -140.09
CA GLN A 10 15.37 70.53 -138.69
C GLN A 10 14.31 69.99 -137.71
N LEU A 11 13.01 70.22 -137.95
CA LEU A 11 11.93 69.69 -137.10
C LEU A 11 11.84 68.16 -137.16
N ALA A 12 11.98 67.55 -138.35
CA ALA A 12 11.97 66.10 -138.50
C ALA A 12 13.19 65.44 -137.83
N ASN A 13 14.37 66.08 -137.93
CA ASN A 13 15.56 65.64 -137.22
C ASN A 13 15.41 65.81 -135.70
N GLU A 14 14.76 66.88 -135.23
CA GLU A 14 14.47 67.10 -133.81
C GLU A 14 13.47 66.08 -133.26
N LEU A 15 12.39 65.76 -134.01
CA LEU A 15 11.43 64.72 -133.64
C LEU A 15 12.05 63.32 -133.66
N ARG A 16 12.96 63.04 -134.59
CA ARG A 16 13.69 61.77 -134.64
C ARG A 16 14.68 61.66 -133.48
N ARG A 17 15.34 62.77 -133.13
CA ARG A 17 16.18 62.87 -131.92
C ARG A 17 15.37 62.63 -130.66
N GLN A 18 14.20 63.26 -130.54
CA GLN A 18 13.26 63.01 -129.45
C GLN A 18 12.81 61.55 -129.41
N LEU A 19 12.46 60.94 -130.54
CA LEU A 19 12.05 59.53 -130.59
C LEU A 19 13.20 58.59 -130.17
N ASP A 20 14.43 58.86 -130.60
CA ASP A 20 15.61 58.11 -130.17
C ASP A 20 15.93 58.34 -128.68
N GLU A 21 15.71 59.54 -128.15
CA GLU A 21 15.77 59.84 -126.71
C GLU A 21 14.69 59.09 -125.92
N TRP A 22 13.47 59.00 -126.42
CA TRP A 22 12.38 58.22 -125.81
C TRP A 22 12.65 56.72 -125.88
N ASN A 23 13.17 56.20 -127.00
CA ASN A 23 13.53 54.80 -127.13
C ASN A 23 14.71 54.42 -126.25
N THR A 24 15.71 55.29 -126.11
CA THR A 24 16.80 55.09 -125.15
C THR A 24 16.31 55.20 -123.71
N MET A 25 15.34 56.05 -123.41
CA MET A 25 14.69 56.11 -122.10
C MET A 25 13.85 54.86 -121.82
N LEU A 26 13.14 54.32 -122.81
CA LEU A 26 12.37 53.09 -122.70
C LEU A 26 13.29 51.87 -122.50
N SER A 27 14.40 51.79 -123.25
CA SER A 27 15.42 50.75 -123.04
C SER A 27 16.01 50.82 -121.64
N LYS A 28 16.29 52.03 -121.13
CA LYS A 28 16.74 52.22 -119.74
C LYS A 28 15.65 51.86 -118.72
N MET A 29 14.38 52.13 -119.04
CA MET A 29 13.25 51.73 -118.20
C MET A 29 13.15 50.21 -118.12
N ASP A 30 13.29 49.51 -119.24
CA ASP A 30 13.30 48.05 -119.30
C ASP A 30 14.53 47.46 -118.59
N GLU A 31 15.72 48.05 -118.74
CA GLU A 31 16.90 47.71 -117.95
C GLU A 31 16.67 47.92 -116.45
N CYS A 32 16.04 49.03 -116.04
CA CYS A 32 15.68 49.29 -114.65
C CYS A 32 14.68 48.26 -114.12
N ILE A 33 13.67 47.87 -114.91
CA ILE A 33 12.70 46.83 -114.52
C ILE A 33 13.39 45.47 -114.38
N GLN A 34 14.29 45.12 -115.30
CA GLN A 34 15.09 43.90 -115.17
C GLN A 34 15.97 43.94 -113.92
N LEU A 35 16.64 45.06 -113.64
CA LEU A 35 17.42 45.24 -112.42
C LEU A 35 16.56 45.12 -111.17
N ILE A 36 15.37 45.70 -111.14
CA ILE A 36 14.42 45.58 -110.02
C ILE A 36 13.99 44.12 -109.82
N ASN A 37 13.66 43.39 -110.89
CA ASN A 37 13.31 41.98 -110.80
C ASN A 37 14.48 41.14 -110.27
N THR A 38 15.70 41.39 -110.74
CA THR A 38 16.89 40.70 -110.19
C THR A 38 17.18 41.10 -108.74
N LEU A 39 16.86 42.33 -108.34
CA LEU A 39 16.99 42.79 -106.97
C LEU A 39 15.95 42.13 -106.06
N GLU A 40 14.71 41.99 -106.52
CA GLU A 40 13.63 41.32 -105.80
C GLU A 40 13.93 39.82 -105.63
N GLU A 41 14.46 39.16 -106.66
CA GLU A 41 14.91 37.78 -106.59
C GLU A 41 16.06 37.61 -105.58
N LYS A 42 17.08 38.47 -105.66
CA LYS A 42 18.19 38.48 -104.68
C LYS A 42 17.72 38.81 -103.27
N TYR A 43 16.78 39.75 -103.11
CA TYR A 43 16.21 40.09 -101.81
C TYR A 43 15.41 38.91 -101.24
N SER A 44 14.63 38.20 -102.06
CA SER A 44 13.93 36.98 -101.65
C SER A 44 14.91 35.88 -101.24
N GLU A 45 16.00 35.69 -101.98
CA GLU A 45 17.03 34.70 -101.65
C GLU A 45 17.76 35.05 -100.35
N VAL A 46 18.16 36.32 -100.18
CA VAL A 46 18.81 36.81 -98.96
C VAL A 46 17.85 36.76 -97.78
N SER A 47 16.58 37.11 -97.95
CA SER A 47 15.54 37.01 -96.93
C SER A 47 15.33 35.56 -96.49
N LYS A 48 15.21 34.61 -97.43
CA LYS A 48 15.13 33.18 -97.13
C LYS A 48 16.37 32.68 -96.38
N LYS A 49 17.57 33.06 -96.84
CA LYS A 49 18.84 32.72 -96.17
C LYS A 49 18.92 33.32 -94.76
N THR A 50 18.53 34.58 -94.58
CA THR A 50 18.55 35.28 -93.28
C THR A 50 17.53 34.69 -92.33
N ASN A 51 16.34 34.36 -92.79
CA ASN A 51 15.32 33.68 -91.99
C ASN A 51 15.77 32.26 -91.61
N SER A 52 16.41 31.51 -92.53
CA SER A 52 16.98 30.20 -92.20
C SER A 52 18.12 30.28 -91.18
N LEU A 53 18.95 31.33 -91.25
CA LEU A 53 20.02 31.58 -90.29
C LEU A 53 19.46 32.03 -88.94
N TYR A 54 18.41 32.85 -88.94
CA TYR A 54 17.72 33.27 -87.72
C TYR A 54 17.09 32.07 -87.01
N ILE A 55 16.37 31.21 -87.75
CA ILE A 55 15.80 29.97 -87.21
C ILE A 55 16.91 29.06 -86.67
N ALA A 56 17.99 28.85 -87.42
CA ALA A 56 19.12 28.05 -86.95
C ALA A 56 19.81 28.67 -85.72
N GLY A 57 19.88 30.00 -85.64
CA GLY A 57 20.42 30.73 -84.50
C GLY A 57 19.52 30.66 -83.27
N GLU A 58 18.20 30.63 -83.45
CA GLU A 58 17.22 30.48 -82.38
C GLU A 58 17.18 29.03 -81.89
N GLU A 59 17.27 28.03 -82.77
CA GLU A 59 17.45 26.62 -82.42
C GLU A 59 18.75 26.44 -81.60
N LEU A 60 19.89 26.95 -82.08
CA LEU A 60 21.15 26.92 -81.34
C LEU A 60 21.05 27.71 -80.02
N HIS A 61 20.30 28.81 -80.06
CA HIS A 61 19.74 29.57 -78.95
C HIS A 61 19.25 28.67 -77.81
N THR A 62 18.19 27.96 -78.16
CA THR A 62 17.46 27.06 -77.28
C THR A 62 18.30 25.87 -76.84
N ASP A 63 19.14 25.32 -77.73
CA ASP A 63 20.05 24.23 -77.42
C ASP A 63 21.10 24.66 -76.39
N GLN A 64 21.66 25.86 -76.52
CA GLN A 64 22.61 26.39 -75.54
C GLN A 64 21.97 26.56 -74.16
N ILE A 65 20.74 27.09 -74.10
CA ILE A 65 20.01 27.22 -72.84
C ILE A 65 19.71 25.83 -72.25
N CYS A 66 19.29 24.88 -73.08
CA CYS A 66 18.99 23.50 -72.68
C CYS A 66 20.25 22.81 -72.13
N LEU A 67 21.37 22.88 -72.86
CA LEU A 67 22.66 22.34 -72.43
C LEU A 67 23.16 23.00 -71.15
N SER A 68 22.98 24.31 -70.99
CA SER A 68 23.33 25.02 -69.75
C SER A 68 22.53 24.50 -68.56
N LYS A 69 21.22 24.30 -68.74
CA LYS A 69 20.35 23.71 -67.71
C LYS A 69 20.77 22.29 -67.35
N ILE A 70 21.07 21.46 -68.35
CA ILE A 70 21.57 20.09 -68.13
C ILE A 70 22.91 20.11 -67.39
N CYS A 71 23.83 21.00 -67.76
CA CYS A 71 25.10 21.18 -67.06
C CYS A 71 24.90 21.60 -65.60
N PHE A 72 23.93 22.47 -65.31
CA PHE A 72 23.60 22.85 -63.94
C PHE A 72 23.05 21.67 -63.14
N GLU A 73 22.10 20.91 -63.70
CA GLU A 73 21.56 19.71 -63.06
C GLU A 73 22.63 18.64 -62.82
N ILE A 74 23.55 18.43 -63.79
CA ILE A 74 24.67 17.50 -63.62
C ILE A 74 25.61 17.99 -62.51
N ASN A 75 25.93 19.28 -62.46
CA ASN A 75 26.79 19.83 -61.41
C ASN A 75 26.16 19.70 -60.03
N GLU A 76 24.85 19.93 -59.90
CA GLU A 76 24.12 19.75 -58.65
C GLU A 76 24.19 18.29 -58.18
N ARG A 77 23.96 17.33 -59.09
CA ARG A 77 24.07 15.89 -58.77
C ARG A 77 25.50 15.49 -58.42
N LEU A 78 26.49 15.98 -59.17
CA LEU A 78 27.92 15.72 -58.91
C LEU A 78 28.41 16.36 -57.61
N SER A 79 27.82 17.49 -57.19
CA SER A 79 28.21 18.16 -55.95
C SER A 79 28.05 17.26 -54.72
N ILE A 80 27.02 16.41 -54.71
CA ILE A 80 26.77 15.42 -53.65
C ILE A 80 27.92 14.41 -53.65
N PHE A 81 28.24 13.81 -54.80
CA PHE A 81 29.34 12.84 -54.88
C PHE A 81 30.72 13.42 -54.53
N ASN A 82 31.01 14.66 -54.95
CA ASN A 82 32.25 15.35 -54.61
C ASN A 82 32.33 15.77 -53.13
N SER A 83 31.18 16.01 -52.49
CA SER A 83 31.14 16.42 -51.09
C SER A 83 31.68 15.33 -50.16
N VAL A 84 31.47 14.04 -50.47
CA VAL A 84 31.95 12.90 -49.67
C VAL A 84 33.44 12.96 -49.44
N ASP A 85 34.21 13.10 -50.51
CA ASP A 85 35.68 13.06 -50.45
C ASP A 85 36.19 14.26 -49.64
N SER A 86 35.56 15.42 -49.79
CA SER A 86 35.88 16.61 -49.01
C SER A 86 35.58 16.45 -47.52
N ILE A 87 34.50 15.73 -47.18
CA ILE A 87 34.05 15.46 -45.82
C ILE A 87 34.99 14.44 -45.17
N GLN A 88 35.35 13.38 -45.89
CA GLN A 88 36.22 12.33 -45.38
C GLN A 88 37.64 12.86 -45.09
N LEU A 89 38.21 13.68 -45.99
CA LEU A 89 39.50 14.34 -45.75
C LEU A 89 39.49 15.26 -44.51
N LYS A 90 38.37 15.95 -44.26
CA LYS A 90 38.22 16.81 -43.07
C LYS A 90 38.08 15.98 -41.79
N LEU A 91 37.34 14.87 -41.83
CA LEU A 91 37.21 13.93 -40.71
C LEU A 91 38.50 13.17 -40.39
N ASP A 92 39.40 13.03 -41.36
CA ASP A 92 40.73 12.44 -41.18
C ASP A 92 41.72 13.40 -40.47
N SER A 93 41.39 14.69 -40.37
CA SER A 93 42.28 15.67 -39.76
C SER A 93 42.27 15.58 -38.21
N PRO A 94 43.45 15.49 -37.56
CA PRO A 94 43.54 15.27 -36.11
C PRO A 94 43.21 16.50 -35.25
N SER A 95 43.11 17.69 -35.85
CA SER A 95 42.83 18.96 -35.17
C SER A 95 41.35 19.38 -35.23
N PHE A 96 40.45 18.44 -35.55
CA PHE A 96 39.05 18.77 -35.78
C PHE A 96 38.30 19.04 -34.47
N ILE A 97 37.62 20.18 -34.39
CA ILE A 97 36.82 20.58 -33.23
C ILE A 97 35.36 20.25 -33.49
N VAL A 98 34.84 19.28 -32.73
CA VAL A 98 33.48 18.76 -32.82
C VAL A 98 32.40 19.81 -32.48
N THR A 99 32.73 20.84 -31.70
CA THR A 99 31.79 21.90 -31.29
C THR A 99 31.57 23.00 -32.34
N SER A 100 32.24 22.94 -33.50
CA SER A 100 32.11 23.96 -34.55
C SER A 100 30.81 23.81 -35.35
N GLU A 101 30.20 24.92 -35.75
CA GLU A 101 29.09 24.94 -36.73
C GLU A 101 29.45 24.22 -38.04
N MET A 102 30.74 24.18 -38.41
CA MET A 102 31.24 23.43 -39.56
C MET A 102 30.99 21.93 -39.43
N PHE A 103 31.05 21.38 -38.21
CA PHE A 103 30.71 19.97 -37.94
C PHE A 103 29.22 19.72 -38.14
N SER A 104 28.36 20.64 -37.68
CA SER A 104 26.91 20.54 -37.87
C SER A 104 26.52 20.54 -39.34
N ASN A 105 27.08 21.47 -40.11
CA ASN A 105 26.86 21.55 -41.55
C ASN A 105 27.35 20.30 -42.28
N MET A 106 28.49 19.74 -41.86
CA MET A 106 29.00 18.48 -42.38
C MET A 106 28.08 17.30 -42.06
N MET A 107 27.57 17.19 -40.83
CA MET A 107 26.63 16.14 -40.45
C MET A 107 25.33 16.23 -41.24
N THR A 108 24.79 17.44 -41.42
CA THR A 108 23.62 17.67 -42.30
C THR A 108 23.91 17.29 -43.75
N SER A 109 25.11 17.59 -44.26
CA SER A 109 25.51 17.21 -45.61
C SER A 109 25.64 15.70 -45.77
N ILE A 110 26.13 15.00 -44.76
CA ILE A 110 26.18 13.52 -44.72
C ILE A 110 24.75 12.96 -44.73
N ASP A 111 23.86 13.44 -43.86
CA ASP A 111 22.47 12.96 -43.78
C ASP A 111 21.70 13.20 -45.09
N ASN A 112 21.83 14.40 -45.67
CA ASN A 112 21.24 14.71 -46.97
C ASN A 112 21.83 13.85 -48.09
N GLY A 113 23.14 13.58 -48.05
CA GLY A 113 23.82 12.70 -49.00
C GLY A 113 23.30 11.25 -48.92
N ILE A 114 23.11 10.73 -47.70
CA ILE A 114 22.54 9.39 -47.47
C ILE A 114 21.09 9.33 -47.98
N LYS A 115 20.26 10.32 -47.63
CA LYS A 115 18.86 10.39 -48.09
C LYS A 115 18.80 10.45 -49.62
N TYR A 116 19.58 11.33 -50.23
CA TYR A 116 19.61 11.50 -51.69
C TYR A 116 20.02 10.22 -52.43
N ILE A 117 21.04 9.50 -51.94
CA ILE A 117 21.49 8.25 -52.57
C ILE A 117 20.46 7.13 -52.37
N ASN A 118 19.81 7.05 -51.21
CA ASN A 118 18.70 6.12 -50.97
C ASN A 118 17.51 6.36 -51.91
N ASP A 119 17.21 7.61 -52.24
CA ASP A 119 16.17 7.96 -53.21
C ASP A 119 16.57 7.61 -54.66
N HIS A 120 17.88 7.51 -54.95
CA HIS A 120 18.44 7.28 -56.29
C HIS A 120 19.33 6.03 -56.37
N MET A 121 18.84 4.90 -55.87
CA MET A 121 19.58 3.61 -55.89
C MET A 121 19.89 3.08 -57.29
N SER A 122 19.23 3.62 -58.34
CA SER A 122 19.43 3.23 -59.74
C SER A 122 20.79 3.64 -60.34
N TYR A 123 21.56 4.51 -59.68
CA TYR A 123 22.89 4.91 -60.16
C TYR A 123 23.93 3.80 -60.02
N LYS A 124 24.87 3.72 -60.98
CA LYS A 124 25.86 2.62 -61.08
C LYS A 124 26.75 2.48 -59.84
N GLU A 125 27.15 3.60 -59.21
CA GLU A 125 28.05 3.61 -58.05
C GLU A 125 27.35 4.03 -56.74
N SER A 126 26.00 4.06 -56.72
CA SER A 126 25.20 4.45 -55.56
C SER A 126 25.63 3.71 -54.29
N ASN A 127 25.75 2.38 -54.37
CA ASN A 127 26.12 1.53 -53.23
C ASN A 127 27.51 1.84 -52.66
N LYS A 128 28.47 2.23 -53.50
CA LYS A 128 29.83 2.58 -53.06
C LYS A 128 29.82 3.90 -52.29
N TYR A 129 29.19 4.93 -52.85
CA TYR A 129 29.11 6.24 -52.20
C TYR A 129 28.23 6.21 -50.95
N LEU A 130 27.17 5.40 -50.93
CA LEU A 130 26.37 5.12 -49.74
C LEU A 130 27.24 4.52 -48.63
N ALA A 131 28.08 3.52 -48.95
CA ALA A 131 29.01 2.95 -47.98
C ALA A 131 30.03 3.98 -47.46
N LEU A 132 30.52 4.89 -48.32
CA LEU A 132 31.43 5.97 -47.92
C LEU A 132 30.75 6.98 -46.98
N TYR A 133 29.52 7.40 -47.29
CA TYR A 133 28.76 8.29 -46.40
C TYR A 133 28.42 7.63 -45.07
N ILE A 134 28.05 6.35 -45.07
CA ILE A 134 27.81 5.59 -43.85
C ILE A 134 29.08 5.50 -43.01
N ASN A 135 30.24 5.22 -43.63
CA ASN A 135 31.53 5.21 -42.93
C ASN A 135 31.88 6.60 -42.37
N ALA A 136 31.70 7.66 -43.15
CA ALA A 136 31.91 9.05 -42.70
C ALA A 136 31.02 9.39 -41.50
N ARG A 137 29.76 8.93 -41.48
CA ARG A 137 28.86 9.06 -40.35
C ARG A 137 29.35 8.32 -39.11
N TYR A 138 29.71 7.04 -39.23
CA TYR A 138 30.25 6.27 -38.09
C TYR A 138 31.53 6.91 -37.54
N LYS A 139 32.39 7.42 -38.42
CA LYS A 139 33.61 8.12 -38.03
C LYS A 139 33.29 9.44 -37.30
N ALA A 140 32.35 10.23 -37.80
CA ALA A 140 31.90 11.46 -37.16
C ALA A 140 31.32 11.17 -35.76
N LEU A 141 30.50 10.13 -35.61
CA LEU A 141 29.93 9.70 -34.33
C LEU A 141 31.01 9.21 -33.37
N SER A 142 32.00 8.44 -33.85
CA SER A 142 33.14 7.99 -33.03
C SER A 142 33.98 9.17 -32.51
N LEU A 143 34.19 10.20 -33.33
CA LEU A 143 34.86 11.44 -32.89
C LEU A 143 34.07 12.17 -31.81
N VAL A 144 32.74 12.24 -31.94
CA VAL A 144 31.85 12.81 -30.91
C VAL A 144 31.96 12.02 -29.60
N GLN A 145 31.85 10.70 -29.66
CA GLN A 145 31.96 9.83 -28.47
C GLN A 145 33.34 9.95 -27.81
N THR A 146 34.41 10.02 -28.60
CA THR A 146 35.79 10.20 -28.09
C THR A 146 35.96 11.56 -27.41
N TYR A 147 35.44 12.63 -28.03
CA TYR A 147 35.48 13.97 -27.45
C TYR A 147 34.72 14.06 -26.12
N ILE A 148 33.51 13.49 -26.06
CA ILE A 148 32.69 13.44 -24.84
C ILE A 148 33.42 12.62 -23.76
N SER A 149 33.94 11.45 -24.12
CA SER A 149 34.71 10.59 -23.21
C SER A 149 35.92 11.32 -22.63
N GLN A 150 36.68 12.05 -23.46
CA GLN A 150 37.85 12.80 -23.05
C GLN A 150 37.48 13.96 -22.11
N CYS A 151 36.42 14.72 -22.44
CA CYS A 151 35.94 15.81 -21.60
C CYS A 151 35.47 15.32 -20.23
N LEU A 152 34.73 14.20 -20.18
CA LEU A 152 34.28 13.57 -18.94
C LEU A 152 35.45 12.96 -18.14
N GLN A 153 36.47 12.43 -18.83
CA GLN A 153 37.68 11.90 -18.19
C GLN A 153 38.51 13.00 -17.52
N THR A 154 38.74 14.14 -18.19
CA THR A 154 39.37 15.32 -17.56
C THR A 154 38.58 15.81 -16.34
N GLY A 155 37.25 15.73 -16.43
CA GLY A 155 36.35 16.00 -15.32
C GLY A 155 36.41 14.98 -14.18
N THR A 156 37.00 13.80 -14.37
CA THR A 156 37.10 12.73 -13.36
C THR A 156 38.49 12.71 -12.71
N GLU A 157 39.56 12.88 -13.50
CA GLU A 157 40.96 12.84 -13.04
C GLU A 157 41.37 14.04 -12.18
N SER A 158 40.62 15.15 -12.25
CA SER A 158 40.92 16.39 -11.53
C SER A 158 40.27 16.48 -10.13
N LEU A 159 39.82 15.36 -9.56
CA LEU A 159 39.10 15.32 -8.28
C LEU A 159 39.73 14.36 -7.26
N ASP A 160 40.64 14.91 -6.46
CA ASP A 160 41.15 14.32 -5.22
C ASP A 160 40.38 14.80 -3.96
N THR A 161 39.39 15.69 -4.12
CA THR A 161 38.71 16.36 -3.00
C THR A 161 37.36 15.74 -2.66
N THR A 162 37.18 15.32 -1.41
CA THR A 162 36.00 14.69 -0.79
C THR A 162 34.74 15.57 -0.68
N GLU A 163 34.68 16.72 -1.34
CA GLU A 163 33.56 17.68 -1.20
C GLU A 163 32.57 17.56 -2.36
N PHE A 164 31.40 16.95 -2.10
CA PHE A 164 30.29 16.74 -3.06
C PHE A 164 30.00 17.97 -3.94
N ILE A 165 29.99 19.16 -3.35
CA ILE A 165 29.66 20.42 -4.03
C ILE A 165 30.65 20.74 -5.17
N ALA A 166 31.94 20.46 -4.96
CA ALA A 166 32.97 20.69 -5.96
C ALA A 166 32.83 19.73 -7.16
N HIS A 167 32.33 18.51 -6.94
CA HIS A 167 32.06 17.55 -8.02
C HIS A 167 30.96 18.08 -8.95
N TYR A 168 29.83 18.53 -8.41
CA TYR A 168 28.70 18.99 -9.23
C TYR A 168 29.03 20.24 -10.04
N GLY A 169 29.72 21.22 -9.45
CA GLY A 169 30.10 22.45 -10.16
C GLY A 169 31.03 22.22 -11.36
N LYS A 170 32.00 21.31 -11.25
CA LYS A 170 32.92 20.99 -12.35
C LYS A 170 32.20 20.26 -13.50
N PHE A 171 31.34 19.30 -13.19
CA PHE A 171 30.57 18.61 -14.22
C PHE A 171 29.56 19.54 -14.90
N GLN A 172 28.97 20.49 -14.18
CA GLN A 172 28.11 21.50 -14.78
C GLN A 172 28.87 22.41 -15.77
N ALA A 173 30.12 22.76 -15.47
CA ALA A 173 30.98 23.52 -16.40
C ALA A 173 31.41 22.72 -17.63
N ILE A 174 31.49 21.38 -17.53
CA ILE A 174 31.72 20.49 -18.67
C ILE A 174 30.43 20.35 -19.50
N ALA A 175 29.27 20.33 -18.84
CA ALA A 175 27.97 20.24 -19.50
C ALA A 175 27.76 21.36 -20.51
N THR A 176 28.14 22.61 -20.19
CA THR A 176 28.00 23.75 -21.12
C THR A 176 28.79 23.56 -22.42
N LYS A 177 29.88 22.79 -22.40
CA LYS A 177 30.71 22.49 -23.58
C LYS A 177 30.18 21.33 -24.40
N ILE A 178 29.57 20.34 -23.74
CA ILE A 178 29.10 19.10 -24.38
C ILE A 178 27.67 19.25 -24.90
N ARG A 179 26.84 20.05 -24.23
CA ARG A 179 25.42 20.24 -24.54
C ARG A 179 25.12 20.59 -26.01
N PRO A 180 25.84 21.49 -26.69
CA PRO A 180 25.57 21.78 -28.11
C PRO A 180 25.74 20.55 -29.03
N VAL A 181 26.66 19.65 -28.68
CA VAL A 181 26.91 18.42 -29.44
C VAL A 181 25.82 17.38 -29.16
N ILE A 182 25.36 17.27 -27.90
CA ILE A 182 24.25 16.39 -27.53
C ILE A 182 22.94 16.87 -28.16
N GLU A 183 22.61 18.17 -28.11
CA GLU A 183 21.42 18.74 -28.75
C GLU A 183 21.39 18.46 -30.25
N LEU A 184 22.57 18.49 -30.91
CA LEU A 184 22.69 18.12 -32.32
C LEU A 184 22.35 16.64 -32.57
N LEU A 185 22.80 15.73 -31.69
CA LEU A 185 22.44 14.31 -31.77
C LEU A 185 20.95 14.10 -31.47
N GLU A 186 20.41 14.77 -30.45
CA GLU A 186 19.00 14.70 -30.05
C GLU A 186 18.07 15.15 -31.18
N SER A 187 18.43 16.20 -31.92
CA SER A 187 17.66 16.68 -33.07
C SER A 187 17.61 15.69 -34.25
N ARG A 188 18.51 14.70 -34.29
CA ARG A 188 18.68 13.75 -35.40
C ARG A 188 18.20 12.33 -35.07
N ILE A 189 17.63 12.10 -33.89
CA ILE A 189 17.15 10.78 -33.44
C ILE A 189 16.14 10.18 -34.43
N ASP A 190 15.25 11.01 -35.00
CA ASP A 190 14.19 10.56 -35.90
C ASP A 190 14.68 10.15 -37.30
N LEU A 191 15.93 10.49 -37.67
CA LEU A 191 16.47 10.23 -39.01
C LEU A 191 16.96 8.78 -39.17
N ASP A 192 17.64 8.25 -38.16
CA ASP A 192 18.24 6.91 -38.20
C ASP A 192 18.47 6.39 -36.77
N PRO A 193 18.11 5.12 -36.45
CA PRO A 193 18.33 4.51 -35.12
C PRO A 193 19.79 4.52 -34.64
N ILE A 194 20.77 4.67 -35.55
CA ILE A 194 22.19 4.78 -35.19
C ILE A 194 22.47 6.00 -34.29
N TYR A 195 21.73 7.10 -34.46
CA TYR A 195 21.86 8.29 -33.61
C TYR A 195 21.34 8.03 -32.19
N SER A 196 20.26 7.25 -32.04
CA SER A 196 19.77 6.79 -30.74
C SER A 196 20.82 5.93 -30.03
N ALA A 197 21.41 4.96 -30.73
CA ALA A 197 22.45 4.09 -30.16
C ALA A 197 23.69 4.89 -29.72
N ALA A 198 24.12 5.87 -30.54
CA ALA A 198 25.25 6.72 -30.19
C ALA A 198 24.97 7.60 -28.96
N LEU A 199 23.72 8.05 -28.78
CA LEU A 199 23.30 8.80 -27.60
C LEU A 199 23.27 7.89 -26.35
N ASP A 200 22.77 6.66 -26.47
CA ASP A 200 22.80 5.67 -25.38
C ASP A 200 24.25 5.35 -24.94
N ASP A 201 25.19 5.23 -25.88
CA ASP A 201 26.62 5.07 -25.58
C ASP A 201 27.20 6.28 -24.83
N CYS A 202 26.76 7.50 -25.16
CA CYS A 202 27.16 8.72 -24.46
C CYS A 202 26.61 8.73 -23.03
N VAL A 203 25.35 8.34 -22.84
CA VAL A 203 24.73 8.19 -21.51
C VAL A 203 25.45 7.12 -20.70
N LEU A 204 25.77 5.97 -21.31
CA LEU A 204 26.50 4.89 -20.65
C LEU A 204 27.90 5.34 -20.21
N THR A 205 28.60 6.10 -21.04
CA THR A 205 29.91 6.67 -20.70
C THR A 205 29.81 7.63 -19.53
N TYR A 206 28.81 8.53 -19.55
CA TYR A 206 28.52 9.44 -18.44
C TYR A 206 28.25 8.69 -17.14
N VAL A 207 27.30 7.73 -17.17
CA VAL A 207 26.92 6.90 -16.02
C VAL A 207 28.10 6.13 -15.45
N THR A 208 28.92 5.51 -16.31
CA THR A 208 30.08 4.72 -15.88
C THR A 208 31.08 5.58 -15.12
N ARG A 209 31.34 6.81 -15.57
CA ARG A 209 32.24 7.74 -14.89
C ARG A 209 31.65 8.24 -13.57
N ARG A 210 30.35 8.58 -13.55
CA ARG A 210 29.67 9.01 -12.31
C ARG A 210 29.62 7.90 -11.25
N LYS A 211 29.37 6.65 -11.65
CA LYS A 211 29.35 5.49 -10.76
C LYS A 211 30.67 5.29 -10.01
N VAL A 212 31.81 5.48 -10.68
CA VAL A 212 33.13 5.37 -10.05
C VAL A 212 33.35 6.45 -8.98
N LEU A 213 32.91 7.69 -9.24
CA LEU A 213 33.05 8.82 -8.31
C LEU A 213 32.11 8.71 -7.11
N LEU A 214 30.83 8.45 -7.37
CA LEU A 214 29.80 8.44 -6.33
C LEU A 214 29.84 7.17 -5.47
N GLY A 215 30.17 6.02 -6.05
CA GLY A 215 30.20 4.74 -5.33
C GLY A 215 31.08 4.81 -4.07
N ALA A 216 32.33 5.23 -4.22
CA ALA A 216 33.29 5.31 -3.11
C ALA A 216 32.87 6.37 -2.05
N SER A 217 32.34 7.51 -2.49
CA SER A 217 31.93 8.60 -1.60
C SER A 217 30.69 8.22 -0.78
N ILE A 218 29.71 7.55 -1.40
CA ILE A 218 28.49 7.09 -0.74
C ILE A 218 28.82 5.99 0.26
N THR A 219 29.64 4.99 -0.11
CA THR A 219 30.02 3.94 0.83
C THR A 219 30.75 4.50 2.05
N ASN A 220 31.63 5.49 1.87
CA ASN A 220 32.37 6.10 2.98
C ASN A 220 31.46 6.94 3.88
N THR A 221 30.60 7.80 3.31
CA THR A 221 29.66 8.61 4.10
C THR A 221 28.68 7.72 4.86
N LEU A 222 28.14 6.70 4.20
CA LEU A 222 27.21 5.75 4.80
C LEU A 222 27.87 4.92 5.91
N SER A 223 29.11 4.46 5.71
CA SER A 223 29.87 3.72 6.74
C SER A 223 30.22 4.56 7.96
N ASN A 224 30.38 5.88 7.81
CA ASN A 224 30.65 6.76 8.94
C ASN A 224 29.43 6.88 9.85
N TYR A 225 28.21 6.90 9.29
CA TYR A 225 26.98 6.93 10.09
C TYR A 225 26.72 5.61 10.82
N THR A 226 27.03 4.46 10.20
CA THR A 226 26.89 3.16 10.85
C THR A 226 27.91 2.93 11.96
N SER A 227 29.11 3.49 11.83
CA SER A 227 30.20 3.36 12.81
C SER A 227 30.03 4.28 14.03
N SER A 228 29.18 5.30 13.93
CA SER A 228 28.99 6.31 14.97
C SER A 228 28.08 5.87 16.13
N GLY A 229 27.61 4.62 16.15
CA GLY A 229 26.79 4.08 17.24
C GLY A 229 25.46 4.82 17.46
N SER A 230 24.94 5.51 16.45
CA SER A 230 23.68 6.26 16.57
C SER A 230 22.47 5.34 16.52
N ASP A 231 21.34 5.80 17.06
CA ASP A 231 20.08 5.07 17.04
C ASP A 231 19.71 4.67 15.60
N TYR A 232 19.28 3.41 15.38
CA TYR A 232 18.94 2.90 14.05
C TYR A 232 17.99 3.82 13.25
N CYS A 233 17.01 4.41 13.94
CA CYS A 233 16.05 5.35 13.37
C CYS A 233 16.72 6.64 12.87
N SER A 234 17.73 7.15 13.59
CA SER A 234 18.50 8.32 13.18
C SER A 234 19.39 8.02 11.97
N THR A 235 20.03 6.85 11.94
CA THR A 235 20.84 6.38 10.81
C THR A 235 20.00 6.21 9.55
N LEU A 236 18.80 5.63 9.68
CA LEU A 236 17.87 5.48 8.55
C LEU A 236 17.47 6.86 7.98
N ARG A 237 17.05 7.80 8.84
CA ARG A 237 16.63 9.14 8.41
C ARG A 237 17.77 9.90 7.72
N SER A 238 18.97 9.90 8.31
CA SER A 238 20.12 10.57 7.70
C SER A 238 20.50 9.96 6.36
N SER A 239 20.49 8.63 6.28
CA SER A 239 20.86 7.92 5.05
C SER A 239 19.84 8.13 3.93
N CYS A 240 18.54 8.09 4.24
CA CYS A 240 17.49 8.37 3.26
C CYS A 240 17.54 9.83 2.80
N LYS A 241 17.75 10.79 3.71
CA LYS A 241 17.87 12.20 3.35
C LYS A 241 19.05 12.46 2.40
N ILE A 242 20.21 11.85 2.66
CA ILE A 242 21.37 11.95 1.77
C ILE A 242 21.05 11.39 0.39
N LEU A 243 20.39 10.24 0.32
CA LEU A 243 20.08 9.59 -0.95
C LEU A 243 19.00 10.35 -1.74
N ILE A 244 18.00 10.93 -1.06
CA ILE A 244 17.01 11.82 -1.69
C ILE A 244 17.70 13.04 -2.29
N GLN A 245 18.55 13.71 -1.50
CA GLN A 245 19.32 14.87 -1.98
C GLN A 245 20.21 14.50 -3.17
N LEU A 246 20.90 13.36 -3.09
CA LEU A 246 21.76 12.87 -4.15
C LEU A 246 20.97 12.56 -5.43
N THR A 247 19.81 11.93 -5.31
CA THR A 247 18.95 11.61 -6.45
C THR A 247 18.45 12.88 -7.13
N HIS A 248 18.12 13.91 -6.34
CA HIS A 248 17.74 15.22 -6.87
C HIS A 248 18.91 15.90 -7.59
N ASP A 249 20.10 15.92 -6.97
CA ASP A 249 21.30 16.53 -7.53
C ASP A 249 21.78 15.81 -8.81
N GLU A 250 21.69 14.47 -8.87
CA GLU A 250 21.98 13.69 -10.08
C GLU A 250 20.98 13.95 -11.20
N ASN A 251 19.68 14.03 -10.89
CA ASN A 251 18.66 14.36 -11.88
C ASN A 251 18.88 15.77 -12.45
N ARG A 252 19.19 16.75 -11.59
CA ARG A 252 19.50 18.11 -12.02
C ARG A 252 20.76 18.16 -12.89
N LEU A 253 21.79 17.40 -12.53
CA LEU A 253 23.01 17.32 -13.33
C LEU A 253 22.74 16.67 -14.68
N TYR A 254 22.00 15.56 -14.70
CA TYR A 254 21.61 14.86 -15.93
C TYR A 254 20.86 15.77 -16.90
N GLN A 255 19.90 16.56 -16.41
CA GLN A 255 19.17 17.56 -17.19
C GLN A 255 20.07 18.68 -17.77
N CYS A 256 21.27 18.90 -17.22
CA CYS A 256 22.22 19.84 -17.81
C CYS A 256 22.90 19.28 -19.07
N PHE A 257 22.96 17.95 -19.21
CA PHE A 257 23.59 17.27 -20.35
C PHE A 257 22.58 16.78 -21.39
N PHE A 258 21.49 16.14 -20.95
CA PHE A 258 20.54 15.44 -21.80
C PHE A 258 19.12 15.96 -21.57
N THR A 259 18.34 16.07 -22.65
CA THR A 259 16.92 16.45 -22.61
C THR A 259 16.04 15.22 -22.44
N ASN A 260 16.46 14.09 -23.03
CA ASN A 260 15.69 12.84 -23.04
C ASN A 260 15.96 11.96 -21.80
N LYS A 261 14.91 11.32 -21.29
CA LYS A 261 15.02 10.31 -20.21
C LYS A 261 15.55 8.99 -20.79
N SER A 262 16.68 8.49 -20.29
CA SER A 262 17.24 7.20 -20.69
C SER A 262 17.01 6.13 -19.61
N SER A 263 16.76 4.88 -20.03
CA SER A 263 16.65 3.72 -19.14
C SER A 263 17.97 3.43 -18.42
N VAL A 264 19.11 3.65 -19.10
CA VAL A 264 20.46 3.42 -18.53
C VAL A 264 20.71 4.31 -17.31
N PHE A 265 20.22 5.55 -17.34
CA PHE A 265 20.31 6.45 -16.20
C PHE A 265 19.39 6.05 -15.04
N ARG A 266 18.21 5.50 -15.34
CA ARG A 266 17.31 4.93 -14.32
C ARG A 266 17.98 3.75 -13.60
N GLU A 267 18.56 2.80 -14.35
CA GLU A 267 19.28 1.65 -13.79
C GLU A 267 20.47 2.08 -12.93
N TYR A 268 21.14 3.18 -13.30
CA TYR A 268 22.20 3.77 -12.49
C TYR A 268 21.69 4.30 -11.15
N LEU A 269 20.63 5.11 -11.15
CA LEU A 269 20.04 5.61 -9.91
C LEU A 269 19.55 4.47 -9.03
N GLU A 270 19.01 3.41 -9.63
CA GLU A 270 18.57 2.21 -8.91
C GLU A 270 19.76 1.52 -8.27
N ALA A 271 20.86 1.30 -9.00
CA ALA A 271 22.08 0.74 -8.46
C ALA A 271 22.62 1.57 -7.28
N VAL A 272 22.59 2.91 -7.37
CA VAL A 272 23.01 3.79 -6.25
C VAL A 272 22.08 3.62 -5.04
N CYS A 273 20.77 3.60 -5.25
CA CYS A 273 19.80 3.38 -4.17
C CYS A 273 19.94 1.99 -3.54
N MET A 274 20.28 0.97 -4.32
CA MET A 274 20.50 -0.39 -3.81
C MET A 274 21.69 -0.50 -2.84
N HIS A 275 22.68 0.39 -2.90
CA HIS A 275 23.74 0.41 -1.88
C HIS A 275 23.20 0.74 -0.48
N LEU A 276 22.16 1.58 -0.39
CA LEU A 276 21.48 1.86 0.87
C LEU A 276 20.77 0.61 1.38
N TYR A 277 20.07 -0.09 0.49
CA TYR A 277 19.39 -1.34 0.81
C TYR A 277 20.38 -2.40 1.32
N ASP A 278 21.50 -2.60 0.63
CA ASP A 278 22.53 -3.57 1.02
C ASP A 278 23.18 -3.25 2.38
N MET A 279 23.25 -1.97 2.76
CA MET A 279 23.74 -1.55 4.08
C MET A 279 22.70 -1.76 5.18
N LEU A 280 21.45 -1.36 4.94
CA LEU A 280 20.40 -1.39 5.94
C LEU A 280 19.84 -2.79 6.18
N ARG A 281 19.78 -3.64 5.14
CA ARG A 281 19.21 -4.99 5.22
C ARG A 281 19.87 -5.86 6.30
N PRO A 282 21.21 -5.95 6.41
CA PRO A 282 21.85 -6.64 7.53
C PRO A 282 21.45 -6.10 8.90
N LEU A 283 21.30 -4.78 9.04
CA LEU A 283 20.86 -4.18 10.31
C LEU A 283 19.46 -4.68 10.65
N VAL A 284 18.50 -4.57 9.72
CA VAL A 284 17.09 -5.00 9.88
C VAL A 284 16.99 -6.47 10.30
N ILE A 285 17.74 -7.38 9.66
CA ILE A 285 17.71 -8.81 9.97
C ILE A 285 18.13 -9.09 11.42
N HIS A 286 19.13 -8.37 11.93
CA HIS A 286 19.65 -8.58 13.29
C HIS A 286 18.84 -7.84 14.37
N MET A 287 17.90 -6.96 13.99
CA MET A 287 17.06 -6.26 14.95
C MET A 287 16.20 -7.21 15.76
N LYS A 288 16.26 -7.02 17.08
CA LYS A 288 15.50 -7.79 18.07
C LYS A 288 14.35 -7.00 18.68
N HIS A 289 14.50 -5.69 18.84
CA HIS A 289 13.52 -4.84 19.51
C HIS A 289 12.30 -4.61 18.60
N PHE A 290 11.12 -4.88 19.14
CA PHE A 290 9.86 -4.73 18.40
C PHE A 290 9.52 -3.25 18.22
N GLU A 291 9.76 -2.41 19.23
CA GLU A 291 9.51 -0.97 19.18
C GLU A 291 10.25 -0.28 18.06
N THR A 292 11.54 -0.57 17.91
CA THR A 292 12.37 0.08 16.91
C THR A 292 11.97 -0.33 15.49
N LEU A 293 11.53 -1.57 15.27
CA LEU A 293 10.99 -2.00 13.97
C LEU A 293 9.70 -1.26 13.60
N VAL A 294 8.79 -1.08 14.56
CA VAL A 294 7.56 -0.28 14.37
C VAL A 294 7.90 1.16 14.01
N GLU A 295 8.85 1.77 14.73
CA GLU A 295 9.30 3.14 14.45
C GLU A 295 9.93 3.24 13.05
N LEU A 296 10.80 2.32 12.65
CA LEU A 296 11.38 2.29 11.30
C LEU A 296 10.31 2.17 10.21
N CYS A 297 9.30 1.31 10.40
CA CYS A 297 8.17 1.24 9.47
C CYS A 297 7.44 2.58 9.36
N THR A 298 7.18 3.25 10.48
CA THR A 298 6.50 4.55 10.46
C THR A 298 7.34 5.64 9.79
N ILE A 299 8.65 5.65 10.01
CA ILE A 299 9.57 6.60 9.38
C ILE A 299 9.59 6.39 7.86
N LEU A 300 9.76 5.14 7.39
CA LEU A 300 9.78 4.86 5.96
C LEU A 300 8.44 5.17 5.29
N ARG A 301 7.33 4.75 5.90
CA ARG A 301 6.01 4.90 5.30
C ARG A 301 5.48 6.33 5.34
N ILE A 302 5.62 7.01 6.48
CA ILE A 302 5.02 8.34 6.70
C ILE A 302 6.04 9.42 6.34
N GLU A 303 7.23 9.43 6.96
CA GLU A 303 8.18 10.54 6.79
C GLU A 303 8.93 10.50 5.44
N ILE A 304 9.10 9.34 4.82
CA ILE A 304 9.92 9.20 3.60
C ILE A 304 9.05 9.01 2.36
N LEU A 305 8.26 7.94 2.32
CA LEU A 305 7.45 7.62 1.16
C LEU A 305 6.31 8.63 0.96
N GLN A 306 5.53 8.92 2.00
CA GLN A 306 4.40 9.87 1.91
C GLN A 306 4.85 11.31 1.63
N ASP A 307 5.87 11.81 2.33
CA ASP A 307 6.27 13.22 2.24
C ASP A 307 7.15 13.55 1.02
N TYR A 308 8.01 12.63 0.55
CA TYR A 308 8.96 12.94 -0.53
C TYR A 308 8.64 12.29 -1.88
N VAL A 309 8.12 11.05 -1.89
CA VAL A 309 8.02 10.27 -3.14
C VAL A 309 6.72 10.55 -3.91
N TYR A 310 5.61 10.83 -3.23
CA TYR A 310 4.35 11.14 -3.92
C TYR A 310 4.31 12.53 -4.54
N GLU A 311 5.18 13.45 -4.09
CA GLU A 311 5.25 14.82 -4.63
C GLU A 311 6.15 14.92 -5.87
N ASP A 312 7.24 14.15 -5.91
CA ASP A 312 8.29 14.28 -6.94
C ASP A 312 8.45 13.03 -7.82
N ALA A 313 8.02 13.13 -9.09
CA ALA A 313 8.21 12.08 -10.10
C ALA A 313 9.69 11.76 -10.42
N SER A 314 10.63 12.58 -9.96
CA SER A 314 12.08 12.35 -10.10
C SER A 314 12.62 11.31 -9.10
N LEU A 315 11.86 11.01 -8.03
CA LEU A 315 12.23 10.09 -6.95
C LEU A 315 11.60 8.69 -7.10
N GLU A 316 10.96 8.38 -8.23
CA GLU A 316 10.32 7.08 -8.47
C GLU A 316 11.26 5.89 -8.17
N VAL A 317 12.52 5.99 -8.62
CA VAL A 317 13.53 4.94 -8.43
C VAL A 317 13.87 4.73 -6.95
N PHE A 318 14.01 5.81 -6.19
CA PHE A 318 14.23 5.73 -4.76
C PHE A 318 13.01 5.15 -4.04
N GLY A 319 11.80 5.54 -4.47
CA GLY A 319 10.54 4.98 -4.00
C GLY A 319 10.49 3.46 -4.07
N CYS A 320 10.83 2.87 -5.22
CA CYS A 320 10.85 1.41 -5.39
C CYS A 320 11.80 0.71 -4.41
N VAL A 321 13.00 1.26 -4.18
CA VAL A 321 13.98 0.66 -3.25
C VAL A 321 13.54 0.85 -1.79
N ALA A 322 12.95 2.00 -1.46
CA ALA A 322 12.41 2.26 -0.13
C ALA A 322 11.20 1.36 0.19
N GLU A 323 10.35 1.07 -0.81
CA GLU A 323 9.26 0.10 -0.69
C GLU A 323 9.78 -1.33 -0.46
N LEU A 324 10.83 -1.75 -1.19
CA LEU A 324 11.48 -3.04 -0.98
C LEU A 324 12.02 -3.16 0.44
N LEU A 325 12.67 -2.11 0.95
CA LEU A 325 13.16 -2.07 2.33
C LEU A 325 12.01 -2.11 3.34
N LEU A 326 10.91 -1.40 3.06
CA LEU A 326 9.72 -1.39 3.92
C LEU A 326 9.12 -2.80 4.01
N GLN A 327 9.04 -3.53 2.91
CA GLN A 327 8.55 -4.91 2.88
C GLN A 327 9.41 -5.83 3.75
N ASP A 328 10.74 -5.76 3.63
CA ASP A 328 11.65 -6.56 4.47
C ASP A 328 11.49 -6.25 5.97
N ILE A 329 11.33 -4.97 6.32
CA ILE A 329 11.09 -4.56 7.72
C ILE A 329 9.72 -5.06 8.20
N GLN A 330 8.69 -5.00 7.35
CA GLN A 330 7.37 -5.53 7.67
C GLN A 330 7.38 -7.05 7.86
N GLU A 331 8.05 -7.81 6.99
CA GLU A 331 8.23 -9.26 7.15
C GLU A 331 8.93 -9.58 8.47
N ARG A 332 10.01 -8.84 8.77
CA ARG A 332 10.72 -8.98 10.03
C ARG A 332 9.85 -8.62 11.23
N LEU A 333 9.05 -7.57 11.13
CA LEU A 333 8.11 -7.13 12.16
C LEU A 333 7.06 -8.21 12.43
N VAL A 334 6.47 -8.80 11.39
CA VAL A 334 5.50 -9.90 11.50
C VAL A 334 6.14 -11.13 12.15
N PHE A 335 7.35 -11.50 11.75
CA PHE A 335 8.08 -12.60 12.39
C PHE A 335 8.32 -12.35 13.89
N ARG A 336 8.75 -11.13 14.25
CA ARG A 336 8.97 -10.77 15.66
C ARG A 336 7.65 -10.65 16.43
N ALA A 337 6.56 -10.24 15.80
CA ALA A 337 5.22 -10.21 16.40
C ALA A 337 4.73 -11.63 16.72
N ASN A 338 4.87 -12.58 15.79
CA ASN A 338 4.53 -13.98 16.05
C ASN A 338 5.36 -14.58 17.18
N LEU A 339 6.67 -14.31 17.18
CA LEU A 339 7.53 -14.75 18.28
C LEU A 339 7.09 -14.11 19.62
N TYR A 340 6.77 -12.82 19.61
CA TYR A 340 6.25 -12.10 20.78
C TYR A 340 4.94 -12.72 21.29
N PHE A 341 4.03 -13.13 20.40
CA PHE A 341 2.80 -13.78 20.82
C PHE A 341 3.04 -15.14 21.48
N VAL A 342 3.99 -15.91 20.96
CA VAL A 342 4.36 -17.19 21.56
C VAL A 342 5.02 -16.98 22.93
N THR A 343 6.05 -16.13 23.01
CA THR A 343 6.85 -15.97 24.24
C THR A 343 6.12 -15.18 25.33
N ASP A 344 5.44 -14.09 24.96
CA ASP A 344 4.94 -13.10 25.92
C ASP A 344 3.45 -13.26 26.21
N ILE A 345 2.70 -14.00 25.39
CA ILE A 345 1.27 -14.28 25.58
C ILE A 345 1.04 -15.77 25.87
N SER A 346 1.47 -16.68 24.99
CA SER A 346 1.17 -18.11 25.15
C SER A 346 1.95 -18.74 26.31
N GLU A 347 3.26 -18.48 26.40
CA GLU A 347 4.13 -19.05 27.44
C GLU A 347 4.15 -18.25 28.74
N TYR A 348 3.36 -17.18 28.82
CA TYR A 348 3.32 -16.32 30.00
C TYR A 348 2.80 -17.09 31.22
N LYS A 349 3.68 -17.29 32.20
CA LYS A 349 3.33 -17.85 33.51
C LYS A 349 2.79 -16.74 34.41
N PRO A 350 1.53 -16.82 34.86
CA PRO A 350 0.96 -15.76 35.69
C PRO A 350 1.70 -15.67 37.03
N SER A 351 2.18 -14.47 37.41
CA SER A 351 2.87 -14.25 38.68
C SER A 351 1.89 -14.34 39.85
N PRO A 352 2.29 -14.76 41.07
CA PRO A 352 1.37 -14.87 42.21
C PRO A 352 0.62 -13.56 42.53
N GLY A 353 1.22 -12.39 42.26
CA GLY A 353 0.57 -11.09 42.36
C GLY A 353 -0.50 -10.81 41.28
N ASP A 354 -0.37 -11.42 40.09
CA ASP A 354 -1.35 -11.32 39.00
C ASP A 354 -2.54 -12.27 39.20
N LEU A 355 -2.45 -13.25 40.12
CA LEU A 355 -3.58 -14.11 40.53
C LEU A 355 -4.31 -13.62 41.79
N ALA A 356 -3.85 -12.55 42.44
CA ALA A 356 -4.41 -12.06 43.70
C ALA A 356 -5.72 -11.26 43.49
N TYR A 357 -6.60 -11.70 42.59
CA TYR A 357 -7.70 -10.87 42.07
C TYR A 357 -8.98 -10.72 42.90
N PRO A 358 -9.15 -11.33 44.09
CA PRO A 358 -10.09 -10.77 45.07
C PRO A 358 -9.48 -9.68 45.95
N GLU A 359 -8.21 -9.82 46.34
CA GLU A 359 -7.57 -8.93 47.32
C GLU A 359 -7.15 -7.60 46.69
N LYS A 360 -6.63 -7.64 45.47
CA LYS A 360 -6.27 -6.44 44.70
C LYS A 360 -7.49 -5.55 44.45
N LEU A 361 -8.64 -6.16 44.15
CA LEU A 361 -9.88 -5.42 43.91
C LEU A 361 -10.48 -4.85 45.21
N LYS A 362 -10.43 -5.58 46.33
CA LYS A 362 -10.86 -5.07 47.65
C LYS A 362 -9.97 -3.92 48.16
N GLN A 363 -8.66 -4.03 47.99
CA GLN A 363 -7.73 -2.95 48.35
C GLN A 363 -8.00 -1.70 47.53
N MET A 364 -8.33 -1.84 46.25
CA MET A 364 -8.68 -0.70 45.41
C MET A 364 -10.05 -0.10 45.72
N GLU A 365 -11.06 -0.90 46.06
CA GLU A 365 -12.35 -0.40 46.54
C GLU A 365 -12.14 0.41 47.82
N ALA A 366 -11.33 -0.09 48.77
CA ALA A 366 -10.96 0.65 49.98
C ALA A 366 -10.20 1.95 49.68
N ILE A 367 -9.26 1.93 48.72
CA ILE A 367 -8.54 3.14 48.29
C ILE A 367 -9.48 4.14 47.58
N ALA A 368 -10.40 3.66 46.76
CA ALA A 368 -11.38 4.50 46.06
C ALA A 368 -12.37 5.13 47.06
N GLU A 369 -12.81 4.38 48.05
CA GLU A 369 -13.63 4.86 49.16
C GLU A 369 -12.87 5.89 50.01
N GLU A 370 -11.59 5.65 50.33
CA GLU A 370 -10.72 6.61 51.02
C GLU A 370 -10.47 7.88 50.19
N MET A 371 -10.30 7.78 48.88
CA MET A 371 -10.13 8.93 47.99
C MET A 371 -11.42 9.74 47.85
N GLN A 372 -12.57 9.09 47.73
CA GLN A 372 -13.88 9.75 47.72
C GLN A 372 -14.13 10.46 49.06
N TYR A 373 -13.82 9.81 50.18
CA TYR A 373 -13.89 10.42 51.51
C TYR A 373 -12.93 11.62 51.67
N ARG A 374 -11.70 11.54 51.12
CA ARG A 374 -10.74 12.66 51.06
C ARG A 374 -11.19 13.80 50.14
N GLN A 375 -11.94 13.53 49.07
CA GLN A 375 -12.53 14.56 48.21
C GLN A 375 -13.74 15.25 48.86
N LEU A 376 -14.54 14.50 49.62
CA LEU A 376 -15.67 15.04 50.40
C LEU A 376 -15.20 15.94 51.57
N THR A 377 -14.08 15.60 52.21
CA THR A 377 -13.50 16.39 53.32
C THR A 377 -12.69 17.61 52.87
N ARG A 378 -12.33 17.72 51.59
CA ARG A 378 -11.64 18.91 51.04
C ARG A 378 -12.55 20.09 50.68
N TYR A 379 -13.87 19.95 50.80
CA TYR A 379 -14.80 21.05 50.51
C TYR A 379 -14.84 22.13 51.61
N ASP A 380 -14.17 21.92 52.75
CA ASP A 380 -14.15 22.86 53.89
C ASP A 380 -12.80 23.55 54.12
N SER A 381 -11.87 23.55 53.15
CA SER A 381 -10.63 24.33 53.29
C SER A 381 -10.23 24.99 51.98
N THR A 382 -10.54 26.28 51.92
CA THR A 382 -10.03 27.28 51.00
C THR A 382 -8.51 27.20 50.82
N GLY A 383 -8.07 27.21 49.56
CA GLY A 383 -6.80 27.82 49.14
C GLY A 383 -5.59 26.89 49.06
N SER A 384 -5.17 26.56 47.84
CA SER A 384 -3.81 26.91 47.38
C SER A 384 -3.59 26.54 45.90
N LEU A 385 -2.95 27.48 45.23
CA LEU A 385 -2.43 27.45 43.86
C LEU A 385 -1.24 26.49 43.75
N ILE A 386 -1.00 25.94 42.55
CA ILE A 386 0.29 25.90 41.80
C ILE A 386 0.39 24.65 40.87
N SER A 387 0.54 24.94 39.56
CA SER A 387 1.41 24.31 38.53
C SER A 387 1.25 22.81 38.20
N SER A 388 1.34 22.29 36.96
CA SER A 388 2.03 22.73 35.74
C SER A 388 1.58 21.88 34.55
N VAL A 389 1.45 22.52 33.39
CA VAL A 389 1.92 22.11 32.04
C VAL A 389 2.15 20.61 31.77
N SER A 390 1.29 20.03 30.92
CA SER A 390 1.67 19.20 29.76
C SER A 390 0.40 18.80 28.99
N GLU A 391 0.06 19.55 27.93
CA GLU A 391 -0.96 19.16 26.95
C GLU A 391 -0.29 18.39 25.80
N ALA A 392 -0.63 17.11 25.68
CA ALA A 392 -0.55 16.36 24.42
C ALA A 392 -1.98 16.14 23.90
N PRO A 393 -2.23 16.20 22.58
CA PRO A 393 -3.57 16.33 22.04
C PRO A 393 -4.32 15.00 22.08
N SER A 394 -5.39 14.94 22.87
CA SER A 394 -6.35 13.84 22.88
C SER A 394 -7.60 14.25 22.08
N VAL A 395 -7.65 13.82 20.82
CA VAL A 395 -8.90 13.71 20.09
C VAL A 395 -9.48 12.34 20.41
N MET A 396 -10.44 12.26 21.34
CA MET A 396 -11.49 11.23 21.37
C MET A 396 -12.54 11.54 22.46
N SER A 397 -13.74 11.86 21.99
CA SER A 397 -15.07 11.74 22.61
C SER A 397 -15.20 11.81 24.14
N LYS A 398 -15.63 12.98 24.62
CA LYS A 398 -16.26 13.16 25.93
C LYS A 398 -17.59 12.41 25.98
N GLN A 399 -17.61 11.22 26.58
CA GLN A 399 -18.76 10.63 27.26
C GLN A 399 -18.30 9.39 28.03
N SER A 400 -17.79 9.58 29.25
CA SER A 400 -17.74 8.49 30.23
C SER A 400 -18.16 8.98 31.61
N ILE A 401 -19.25 8.37 32.06
CA ILE A 401 -19.80 8.28 33.40
C ILE A 401 -18.69 8.06 34.46
N GLY A 402 -18.72 8.85 35.54
CA GLY A 402 -18.21 8.50 36.87
C GLY A 402 -16.76 8.02 37.02
N GLY A 403 -15.84 8.97 37.21
CA GLY A 403 -14.71 8.85 38.15
C GLY A 403 -13.56 7.90 37.83
N TRP A 404 -12.72 8.19 36.82
CA TRP A 404 -11.35 7.65 36.69
C TRP A 404 -10.46 8.70 36.00
N THR A 405 -9.53 9.33 36.72
CA THR A 405 -8.72 10.47 36.20
C THR A 405 -7.28 10.12 35.84
N SER A 406 -6.91 8.85 35.68
CA SER A 406 -5.61 8.50 35.07
C SER A 406 -5.68 7.16 34.32
N ALA A 407 -5.43 7.19 33.02
CA ALA A 407 -5.40 5.99 32.16
C ALA A 407 -4.30 4.99 32.57
N ALA A 408 -3.27 5.44 33.29
CA ALA A 408 -2.16 4.61 33.75
C ALA A 408 -2.58 3.62 34.86
N ASP A 409 -3.46 4.02 35.79
CA ASP A 409 -3.96 3.14 36.86
C ASP A 409 -4.98 2.13 36.33
N LEU A 410 -5.78 2.52 35.32
CA LEU A 410 -6.71 1.61 34.65
C LEU A 410 -5.97 0.48 33.93
N HIS A 411 -4.87 0.80 33.24
CA HIS A 411 -4.05 -0.17 32.51
C HIS A 411 -3.10 -0.99 33.41
N GLY A 412 -2.84 -0.54 34.66
CA GLY A 412 -2.10 -1.30 35.67
C GLY A 412 -2.94 -2.42 36.33
N MET A 413 -4.27 -2.34 36.19
CA MET A 413 -5.20 -3.36 36.68
C MET A 413 -5.48 -4.47 35.68
N TRP A 414 -5.10 -4.28 34.42
CA TRP A 414 -5.33 -5.28 33.38
C TRP A 414 -4.34 -6.43 33.51
N TYR A 415 -4.83 -7.63 33.23
CA TYR A 415 -3.98 -8.80 33.14
C TYR A 415 -2.85 -8.56 32.09
N PRO A 416 -1.55 -8.76 32.44
CA PRO A 416 -0.45 -8.32 31.59
C PRO A 416 -0.49 -8.82 30.14
N PRO A 417 -0.86 -10.09 29.84
CA PRO A 417 -1.07 -10.57 28.47
C PRO A 417 -2.10 -9.76 27.68
N VAL A 418 -3.19 -9.31 28.31
CA VAL A 418 -4.22 -8.48 27.65
C VAL A 418 -3.64 -7.14 27.22
N ARG A 419 -2.94 -6.47 28.15
CA ARG A 419 -2.30 -5.17 27.87
C ARG A 419 -1.26 -5.29 26.76
N ARG A 420 -0.40 -6.31 26.81
CA ARG A 420 0.65 -6.58 25.81
C ARG A 420 0.04 -6.82 24.44
N THR A 421 -1.01 -7.63 24.36
CA THR A 421 -1.74 -7.92 23.11
C THR A 421 -2.31 -6.64 22.50
N LEU A 422 -3.04 -5.84 23.28
CA LEU A 422 -3.67 -4.61 22.78
C LEU A 422 -2.63 -3.55 22.35
N MET A 423 -1.55 -3.39 23.10
CA MET A 423 -0.46 -2.48 22.72
C MET A 423 0.20 -2.92 21.41
N CYS A 424 0.44 -4.22 21.25
CA CYS A 424 1.00 -4.77 20.02
C CYS A 424 0.06 -4.55 18.83
N LEU A 425 -1.24 -4.85 18.98
CA LEU A 425 -2.25 -4.65 17.93
C LEU A 425 -2.36 -3.19 17.49
N SER A 426 -2.39 -2.23 18.43
CA SER A 426 -2.47 -0.81 18.09
C SER A 426 -1.25 -0.31 17.29
N ARG A 427 -0.06 -0.86 17.55
CA ARG A 427 1.17 -0.53 16.83
C ARG A 427 1.23 -1.19 15.45
N LEU A 428 0.85 -2.47 15.37
CA LEU A 428 0.80 -3.23 14.12
C LEU A 428 -0.21 -2.64 13.13
N TYR A 429 -1.35 -2.14 13.63
CA TYR A 429 -2.40 -1.54 12.81
C TYR A 429 -1.91 -0.41 11.89
N ARG A 430 -0.93 0.38 12.34
CA ARG A 430 -0.37 1.49 11.54
C ARG A 430 0.69 1.07 10.54
N CYS A 431 1.34 -0.07 10.78
CA CYS A 431 2.59 -0.45 10.09
C CYS A 431 2.40 -1.57 9.07
N VAL A 432 1.34 -2.37 9.20
CA VAL A 432 1.14 -3.61 8.45
C VAL A 432 -0.10 -3.49 7.56
N ASP A 433 -0.09 -4.19 6.42
CA ASP A 433 -1.22 -4.23 5.51
C ASP A 433 -2.45 -4.91 6.14
N LYS A 434 -3.63 -4.51 5.67
CA LYS A 434 -4.92 -4.93 6.22
C LYS A 434 -5.07 -6.46 6.29
N THR A 435 -4.64 -7.18 5.26
CA THR A 435 -4.77 -8.65 5.18
C THR A 435 -3.86 -9.37 6.16
N ILE A 436 -2.62 -8.92 6.30
CA ILE A 436 -1.66 -9.48 7.24
C ILE A 436 -2.09 -9.16 8.67
N PHE A 437 -2.53 -7.92 8.92
CA PHE A 437 -3.06 -7.50 10.23
C PHE A 437 -4.27 -8.33 10.66
N GLN A 438 -5.20 -8.64 9.73
CA GLN A 438 -6.33 -9.52 9.99
C GLN A 438 -5.90 -10.87 10.54
N SER A 439 -4.99 -11.57 9.85
CA SER A 439 -4.49 -12.88 10.29
C SER A 439 -3.78 -12.83 11.64
N LEU A 440 -2.88 -11.85 11.80
CA LEU A 440 -2.04 -11.68 12.98
C LEU A 440 -2.86 -11.35 14.22
N SER A 441 -3.90 -10.52 14.06
CA SER A 441 -4.76 -10.12 15.15
C SER A 441 -5.68 -11.22 15.64
N HIS A 442 -6.16 -12.08 14.74
CA HIS A 442 -6.94 -13.26 15.12
C HIS A 442 -6.12 -14.22 15.97
N GLU A 443 -4.89 -14.53 15.54
CA GLU A 443 -3.98 -15.40 16.29
C GLU A 443 -3.65 -14.80 17.67
N ALA A 444 -3.31 -13.51 17.72
CA ALA A 444 -3.00 -12.81 18.97
C ALA A 444 -4.16 -12.87 19.98
N VAL A 445 -5.39 -12.62 19.51
CA VAL A 445 -6.59 -12.65 20.35
C VAL A 445 -6.89 -14.08 20.81
N ALA A 446 -6.81 -15.07 19.92
CA ALA A 446 -7.05 -16.47 20.27
C ALA A 446 -6.05 -16.97 21.34
N LEU A 447 -4.77 -16.64 21.21
CA LEU A 447 -3.74 -16.96 22.21
C LEU A 447 -3.98 -16.24 23.54
N CYS A 448 -4.39 -14.97 23.49
CA CYS A 448 -4.73 -14.20 24.67
C CYS A 448 -5.90 -14.83 25.44
N LEU A 449 -6.97 -15.22 24.72
CA LEU A 449 -8.14 -15.87 25.31
C LEU A 449 -7.80 -17.21 25.95
N LYS A 450 -6.97 -18.02 25.28
CA LYS A 450 -6.48 -19.29 25.84
C LYS A 450 -5.68 -19.06 27.13
N ASN A 451 -4.83 -18.04 27.17
CA ASN A 451 -4.05 -17.71 28.36
C ASN A 451 -4.94 -17.20 29.51
N ILE A 452 -5.97 -16.38 29.21
CA ILE A 452 -6.97 -15.95 30.21
C ILE A 452 -7.72 -17.15 30.79
N HIS A 453 -8.13 -18.09 29.95
CA HIS A 453 -8.81 -19.30 30.40
C HIS A 453 -7.92 -20.14 31.34
N GLN A 454 -6.64 -20.30 30.99
CA GLN A 454 -5.67 -20.96 31.86
C GLN A 454 -5.48 -20.23 33.20
N ALA A 455 -5.38 -18.89 33.17
CA ALA A 455 -5.29 -18.09 34.39
C ALA A 455 -6.55 -18.24 35.26
N ALA A 456 -7.74 -18.24 34.66
CA ALA A 456 -9.02 -18.46 35.35
C ALA A 456 -9.08 -19.84 36.02
N LEU A 457 -8.58 -20.90 35.35
CA LEU A 457 -8.47 -22.23 35.94
C LEU A 457 -7.54 -22.24 37.17
N ILE A 458 -6.38 -21.60 37.09
CA ILE A 458 -5.45 -21.53 38.23
C ILE A 458 -6.07 -20.74 39.39
N ILE A 459 -6.83 -19.67 39.13
CA ILE A 459 -7.56 -18.92 40.17
C ILE A 459 -8.65 -19.80 40.80
N SER A 460 -9.39 -20.57 39.99
CA SER A 460 -10.44 -21.46 40.46
C SER A 460 -9.91 -22.54 41.42
N GLN A 461 -8.69 -23.02 41.19
CA GLN A 461 -8.02 -24.00 42.06
C GLN A 461 -7.53 -23.39 43.37
N LYS A 462 -7.13 -22.11 43.38
CA LYS A 462 -6.54 -21.44 44.55
C LYS A 462 -7.56 -20.81 45.49
N LYS A 463 -8.67 -20.25 44.97
CA LYS A 463 -9.65 -19.49 45.77
C LYS A 463 -11.06 -20.07 45.66
N THR A 464 -11.84 -19.60 44.68
CA THR A 464 -13.20 -20.09 44.44
C THR A 464 -13.45 -20.24 42.93
N PRO A 465 -14.29 -21.22 42.51
CA PRO A 465 -14.65 -21.39 41.11
C PRO A 465 -15.43 -20.19 40.54
N THR A 466 -16.15 -19.48 41.41
CA THR A 466 -16.85 -18.23 41.12
C THR A 466 -15.90 -17.08 40.79
N ASP A 467 -14.83 -16.90 41.58
CA ASP A 467 -13.83 -15.86 41.34
C ASP A 467 -13.08 -16.08 40.01
N GLY A 468 -12.75 -17.34 39.68
CA GLY A 468 -12.10 -17.67 38.40
C GLY A 468 -12.99 -17.32 37.19
N SER A 469 -14.28 -17.66 37.27
CA SER A 469 -15.25 -17.36 36.20
C SER A 469 -15.51 -15.85 36.07
N LEU A 470 -15.61 -15.12 37.18
CA LEU A 470 -15.79 -13.67 37.18
C LEU A 470 -14.54 -12.94 36.67
N PHE A 471 -13.34 -13.44 36.98
CA PHE A 471 -12.09 -12.93 36.43
C PHE A 471 -12.05 -13.06 34.91
N GLU A 472 -12.44 -14.22 34.37
CA GLU A 472 -12.51 -14.45 32.92
C GLU A 472 -13.51 -13.48 32.27
N ILE A 473 -14.75 -13.40 32.77
CA ILE A 473 -15.79 -12.50 32.24
C ILE A 473 -15.32 -11.05 32.23
N LYS A 474 -14.67 -10.58 33.30
CA LYS A 474 -14.14 -9.21 33.38
C LYS A 474 -13.13 -8.92 32.28
N HIS A 475 -12.15 -9.80 32.07
CA HIS A 475 -11.10 -9.59 31.08
C HIS A 475 -11.61 -9.76 29.64
N LEU A 476 -12.57 -10.65 29.41
CA LEU A 476 -13.26 -10.78 28.12
C LEU A 476 -14.05 -9.52 27.75
N LEU A 477 -14.74 -8.90 28.72
CA LEU A 477 -15.45 -7.63 28.50
C LEU A 477 -14.48 -6.49 28.16
N ILE A 478 -13.32 -6.43 28.83
CA ILE A 478 -12.28 -5.44 28.52
C ILE A 478 -11.77 -5.63 27.09
N ILE A 479 -11.43 -6.86 26.70
CA ILE A 479 -10.97 -7.17 25.33
C ILE A 479 -12.03 -6.77 24.30
N ARG A 480 -13.29 -7.11 24.55
CA ARG A 480 -14.41 -6.78 23.67
C ARG A 480 -14.55 -5.28 23.43
N GLU A 481 -14.41 -4.47 24.48
CA GLU A 481 -14.48 -3.01 24.38
C GLU A 481 -13.27 -2.43 23.63
N GLN A 482 -12.06 -2.91 23.93
CA GLN A 482 -10.82 -2.40 23.34
C GLN A 482 -10.61 -2.81 21.88
N ILE A 483 -11.28 -3.89 21.43
CA ILE A 483 -11.27 -4.35 20.03
C ILE A 483 -12.32 -3.60 19.19
N ALA A 484 -13.32 -2.97 19.81
CA ALA A 484 -14.40 -2.28 19.11
C ALA A 484 -13.95 -1.16 18.14
N PRO A 485 -12.90 -0.37 18.39
CA PRO A 485 -12.43 0.66 17.45
C PRO A 485 -11.87 0.12 16.12
N PHE A 486 -11.46 -1.16 16.09
CA PHE A 486 -10.77 -1.77 14.93
C PHE A 486 -11.72 -2.62 14.04
N GLN A 487 -13.04 -2.43 14.18
CA GLN A 487 -14.11 -3.30 13.63
C GLN A 487 -14.04 -3.61 12.13
N VAL A 488 -13.51 -2.72 11.30
CA VAL A 488 -13.55 -2.87 9.83
C VAL A 488 -12.49 -3.86 9.31
N ASP A 489 -11.49 -4.17 10.14
CA ASP A 489 -10.26 -4.83 9.72
C ASP A 489 -9.99 -6.16 10.44
N PHE A 490 -10.99 -6.81 11.04
CA PHE A 490 -10.85 -8.11 11.72
C PHE A 490 -11.59 -9.28 11.06
N THR A 491 -12.16 -9.08 9.88
CA THR A 491 -12.85 -10.14 9.15
C THR A 491 -11.87 -10.90 8.26
N ILE A 492 -11.38 -12.06 8.73
CA ILE A 492 -10.61 -12.97 7.88
C ILE A 492 -11.59 -13.78 7.05
N LYS A 493 -11.42 -13.79 5.73
CA LYS A 493 -12.12 -14.72 4.84
C LYS A 493 -11.31 -16.00 4.73
N GLU A 494 -11.61 -17.01 5.53
CA GLU A 494 -11.03 -18.34 5.32
C GLU A 494 -11.87 -19.12 4.31
N LEU A 495 -11.22 -19.61 3.25
CA LEU A 495 -11.80 -20.52 2.28
C LEU A 495 -11.81 -21.92 2.88
N ASN A 496 -12.88 -22.27 3.58
CA ASN A 496 -13.05 -23.62 4.12
C ASN A 496 -13.89 -24.47 3.16
N LEU A 497 -13.45 -25.70 2.92
CA LEU A 497 -14.18 -26.67 2.11
C LEU A 497 -15.21 -27.39 3.00
N ASP A 498 -16.50 -27.24 2.71
CA ASP A 498 -17.55 -27.92 3.46
C ASP A 498 -17.83 -29.31 2.89
N PHE A 499 -17.41 -30.34 3.63
CA PHE A 499 -17.65 -31.74 3.31
C PHE A 499 -19.03 -32.25 3.74
N ARG A 500 -19.92 -31.43 4.31
CA ARG A 500 -21.27 -31.87 4.73
C ARG A 500 -22.10 -32.37 3.55
N LYS A 501 -22.04 -31.70 2.40
CA LYS A 501 -22.74 -32.14 1.18
C LYS A 501 -22.14 -33.44 0.64
N MET A 502 -20.81 -33.53 0.60
CA MET A 502 -20.11 -34.77 0.25
C MET A 502 -20.48 -35.93 1.19
N LYS A 503 -20.57 -35.68 2.50
CA LYS A 503 -20.99 -36.67 3.50
C LYS A 503 -22.44 -37.11 3.28
N ASN A 504 -23.35 -36.18 3.01
CA ASN A 504 -24.75 -36.50 2.75
C ASN A 504 -24.92 -37.26 1.42
N ALA A 505 -24.19 -36.88 0.38
CA ALA A 505 -24.17 -37.57 -0.91
C ALA A 505 -23.53 -38.97 -0.81
N ALA A 506 -22.45 -39.12 -0.02
CA ALA A 506 -21.83 -40.42 0.28
C ALA A 506 -22.75 -41.31 1.13
N TRP A 507 -23.51 -40.73 2.07
CA TRP A 507 -24.52 -41.46 2.82
C TRP A 507 -25.70 -41.84 1.92
N GLY A 508 -26.09 -40.98 0.98
CA GLY A 508 -27.06 -41.28 -0.07
C GLY A 508 -26.62 -42.43 -0.97
N LEU A 509 -25.34 -42.49 -1.34
CA LEU A 509 -24.72 -43.61 -2.06
C LEU A 509 -24.78 -44.91 -1.25
N LEU A 510 -24.48 -44.84 0.05
CA LEU A 510 -24.49 -45.99 0.95
C LEU A 510 -25.91 -46.52 1.23
N GLN A 511 -26.90 -45.62 1.37
CA GLN A 511 -28.30 -45.98 1.59
C GLN A 511 -28.98 -46.46 0.30
N LYS A 512 -28.57 -45.96 -0.87
CA LYS A 512 -29.10 -46.36 -2.19
C LYS A 512 -28.15 -47.31 -2.92
N HIS A 513 -27.62 -48.32 -2.23
CA HIS A 513 -26.66 -49.27 -2.80
C HIS A 513 -27.26 -50.11 -3.96
N ASP A 514 -28.57 -50.31 -3.96
CA ASP A 514 -29.29 -51.07 -5.00
C ASP A 514 -29.42 -50.32 -6.34
N LYS A 515 -29.12 -49.02 -6.37
CA LYS A 515 -29.26 -48.15 -7.55
C LYS A 515 -27.92 -47.63 -8.10
N MET A 516 -26.80 -48.20 -7.65
CA MET A 516 -25.45 -47.78 -8.07
C MET A 516 -25.20 -47.91 -9.57
N PHE A 517 -25.82 -48.89 -10.24
CA PHE A 517 -25.62 -49.15 -11.67
C PHE A 517 -26.87 -48.90 -12.52
N ALA A 518 -27.89 -48.23 -11.97
CA ALA A 518 -29.08 -47.91 -12.74
C ALA A 518 -28.74 -46.89 -13.84
N LEU A 519 -29.09 -47.19 -15.10
CA LEU A 519 -28.88 -46.31 -16.27
C LEU A 519 -29.89 -45.15 -16.37
N ASN A 520 -30.62 -44.85 -15.28
CA ASN A 520 -31.62 -43.78 -15.22
C ASN A 520 -31.07 -42.57 -14.43
N SER A 521 -31.82 -41.46 -14.45
CA SER A 521 -31.48 -40.23 -13.70
C SER A 521 -31.45 -40.39 -12.17
N SER A 522 -31.72 -41.60 -11.64
CA SER A 522 -31.65 -41.92 -10.20
C SER A 522 -30.40 -42.71 -9.81
N ASN A 523 -29.35 -42.69 -10.64
CA ASN A 523 -28.08 -43.33 -10.34
C ASN A 523 -27.37 -42.61 -9.18
N SER A 524 -27.15 -43.34 -8.09
CA SER A 524 -26.55 -42.82 -6.87
C SER A 524 -25.06 -42.46 -7.02
N ILE A 525 -24.35 -43.06 -7.98
CA ILE A 525 -22.95 -42.68 -8.31
C ILE A 525 -22.92 -41.34 -9.05
N ILE A 526 -23.87 -41.13 -9.98
CA ILE A 526 -23.97 -39.87 -10.74
C ILE A 526 -24.44 -38.74 -9.81
N GLU A 527 -25.39 -39.03 -8.91
CA GLU A 527 -25.83 -38.12 -7.84
C GLU A 527 -24.65 -37.75 -6.91
N PHE A 528 -23.80 -38.72 -6.53
CA PHE A 528 -22.59 -38.44 -5.75
C PHE A 528 -21.54 -37.62 -6.50
N LEU A 529 -21.33 -37.85 -7.80
CA LEU A 529 -20.37 -37.07 -8.60
C LEU A 529 -20.84 -35.64 -8.86
N LEU A 530 -22.16 -35.42 -9.00
CA LEU A 530 -22.75 -34.09 -9.20
C LEU A 530 -22.88 -33.31 -7.89
N GLU A 531 -23.35 -33.94 -6.81
CA GLU A 531 -23.63 -33.27 -5.52
C GLU A 531 -22.50 -33.40 -4.49
N GLY A 532 -21.55 -34.31 -4.71
CA GLY A 532 -20.42 -34.58 -3.80
C GLY A 532 -19.22 -33.65 -4.01
N THR A 533 -19.32 -32.66 -4.89
CA THR A 533 -18.31 -31.61 -5.01
C THR A 533 -18.27 -30.79 -3.72
N PRO A 534 -17.10 -30.64 -3.06
CA PRO A 534 -17.01 -29.86 -1.84
C PRO A 534 -17.31 -28.39 -2.17
N VAL A 535 -18.29 -27.82 -1.47
CA VAL A 535 -18.66 -26.43 -1.66
C VAL A 535 -17.67 -25.57 -0.88
N VAL A 536 -17.07 -24.61 -1.58
CA VAL A 536 -16.26 -23.57 -0.96
C VAL A 536 -17.20 -22.68 -0.15
N LEU A 537 -17.13 -22.76 1.17
CA LEU A 537 -17.81 -21.81 2.05
C LEU A 537 -16.79 -20.76 2.48
N GLU A 538 -17.08 -19.50 2.12
CA GLU A 538 -16.40 -18.35 2.70
C GLU A 538 -16.86 -18.20 4.15
N ASN A 539 -16.09 -18.74 5.10
CA ASN A 539 -16.32 -18.45 6.51
C ASN A 539 -15.54 -17.18 6.86
N SER A 540 -16.27 -16.09 7.10
CA SER A 540 -15.69 -14.90 7.73
C SER A 540 -15.47 -15.20 9.22
N VAL A 541 -14.24 -15.56 9.60
CA VAL A 541 -13.86 -15.72 11.00
C VAL A 541 -13.55 -14.34 11.55
N ASP A 542 -14.46 -13.85 12.38
CA ASP A 542 -14.35 -12.56 13.04
C ASP A 542 -13.80 -12.76 14.46
N SER A 543 -12.68 -12.12 14.77
CA SER A 543 -12.06 -12.15 16.10
C SER A 543 -13.03 -11.64 17.19
N ARG A 544 -13.93 -10.71 16.86
CA ARG A 544 -14.98 -10.26 17.78
C ARG A 544 -16.01 -11.36 18.04
N ARG A 545 -16.44 -12.06 16.99
CA ARG A 545 -17.37 -13.19 17.13
C ARG A 545 -16.77 -14.28 18.01
N LEU A 546 -15.46 -14.52 17.89
CA LEU A 546 -14.74 -15.48 18.74
C LEU A 546 -14.72 -15.01 20.21
N VAL A 547 -14.45 -13.73 20.49
CA VAL A 547 -14.54 -13.15 21.84
C VAL A 547 -15.97 -13.22 22.39
N ASP A 548 -16.98 -12.86 21.58
CA ASP A 548 -18.40 -12.88 21.97
C ASP A 548 -18.90 -14.32 22.23
N GLN A 549 -18.44 -15.29 21.45
CA GLN A 549 -18.73 -16.71 21.66
C GLN A 549 -18.11 -17.21 22.96
N THR A 550 -16.82 -16.95 23.17
CA THR A 550 -16.10 -17.33 24.40
C THR A 550 -16.74 -16.68 25.62
N LEU A 551 -17.10 -15.39 25.53
CA LEU A 551 -17.80 -14.67 26.58
C LEU A 551 -19.14 -15.32 26.91
N LYS A 552 -19.93 -15.69 25.90
CA LYS A 552 -21.21 -16.38 26.09
C LYS A 552 -21.02 -17.75 26.75
N GLU A 553 -20.01 -18.51 26.36
CA GLU A 553 -19.67 -19.81 26.94
C GLU A 553 -19.25 -19.67 28.41
N SER A 554 -18.38 -18.70 28.74
CA SER A 554 -17.99 -18.39 30.12
C SER A 554 -19.18 -17.91 30.96
N CYS A 555 -20.06 -17.06 30.41
CA CYS A 555 -21.27 -16.62 31.11
C CYS A 555 -22.24 -17.78 31.36
N GLN A 556 -22.43 -18.68 30.40
CA GLN A 556 -23.30 -19.84 30.56
C GLN A 556 -22.74 -20.83 31.59
N THR A 557 -21.42 -21.08 31.55
CA THR A 557 -20.72 -21.92 32.53
C THR A 557 -20.84 -21.33 33.93
N PHE A 558 -20.66 -20.02 34.06
CA PHE A 558 -20.89 -19.30 35.31
C PHE A 558 -22.33 -19.43 35.81
N ILE A 559 -23.33 -19.14 34.97
CA ILE A 559 -24.76 -19.25 35.33
C ILE A 559 -25.10 -20.68 35.79
N ASN A 560 -24.61 -21.69 35.08
CA ASN A 560 -24.84 -23.10 35.43
C ASN A 560 -24.15 -23.46 36.76
N ASN A 561 -22.88 -23.09 36.95
CA ASN A 561 -22.14 -23.37 38.18
C ASN A 561 -22.75 -22.65 39.40
N SER A 562 -23.20 -21.40 39.23
CA SER A 562 -23.84 -20.62 40.29
C SER A 562 -25.22 -21.19 40.64
N SER A 563 -26.05 -21.54 39.65
CA SER A 563 -27.36 -22.15 39.90
C SER A 563 -27.25 -23.54 40.52
N ASN A 564 -26.29 -24.36 40.08
CA ASN A 564 -26.03 -25.67 40.67
C ASN A 564 -25.53 -25.57 42.11
N THR A 565 -24.64 -24.63 42.42
CA THR A 565 -24.16 -24.42 43.81
C THR A 565 -25.33 -24.02 44.74
N LEU A 566 -26.16 -23.05 44.32
CA LEU A 566 -27.26 -22.53 45.12
C LEU A 566 -28.42 -23.52 45.31
N VAL A 567 -28.62 -24.44 44.37
CA VAL A 567 -29.78 -25.35 44.35
C VAL A 567 -29.39 -26.83 44.50
N SER A 568 -28.11 -27.11 44.78
CA SER A 568 -27.53 -28.47 44.84
C SER A 568 -28.37 -29.50 45.61
N PRO A 569 -28.92 -29.23 46.83
CA PRO A 569 -29.68 -30.24 47.56
C PRO A 569 -31.01 -30.60 46.89
N LEU A 570 -31.63 -29.65 46.18
CA LEU A 570 -32.90 -29.86 45.47
C LEU A 570 -32.70 -30.49 44.09
N THR A 571 -31.62 -30.17 43.39
CA THR A 571 -31.32 -30.81 42.10
C THR A 571 -30.95 -32.28 42.28
N MET A 572 -30.15 -32.62 43.29
CA MET A 572 -29.82 -34.01 43.64
C MET A 572 -31.08 -34.82 43.99
N PHE A 573 -31.98 -34.25 44.80
CA PHE A 573 -33.26 -34.85 45.11
C PHE A 573 -34.12 -35.08 43.86
N LEU A 574 -34.23 -34.08 42.97
CA LEU A 574 -34.98 -34.22 41.72
C LEU A 574 -34.37 -35.26 40.76
N GLU A 575 -33.05 -35.44 40.77
CA GLU A 575 -32.38 -36.49 40.00
C GLU A 575 -32.62 -37.89 40.57
N GLU A 576 -32.58 -38.06 41.89
CA GLU A 576 -32.91 -39.31 42.57
C GLU A 576 -34.36 -39.72 42.28
N VAL A 577 -35.28 -38.76 42.36
CA VAL A 577 -36.68 -38.92 42.00
C VAL A 577 -36.83 -39.31 40.51
N GLN A 578 -36.10 -38.66 39.60
CA GLN A 578 -36.15 -39.01 38.17
C GLN A 578 -35.56 -40.39 37.86
N LYS A 579 -34.45 -40.77 38.52
CA LYS A 579 -33.86 -42.10 38.37
C LYS A 579 -34.84 -43.18 38.85
N TYR A 580 -35.52 -42.92 39.96
CA TYR A 580 -36.56 -43.80 40.48
C TYR A 580 -37.77 -43.91 39.52
N ILE A 581 -38.28 -42.79 39.00
CA ILE A 581 -39.38 -42.80 38.01
C ILE A 581 -38.98 -43.56 36.75
N LYS A 582 -37.76 -43.37 36.23
CA LYS A 582 -37.25 -44.10 35.07
C LYS A 582 -37.14 -45.61 35.36
N TRP A 583 -36.69 -45.98 36.55
CA TRP A 583 -36.61 -47.37 36.98
C TRP A 583 -38.01 -48.02 37.10
N CYS A 584 -38.99 -47.32 37.70
CA CYS A 584 -40.38 -47.77 37.76
C CYS A 584 -41.00 -47.97 36.37
N ASN A 585 -40.75 -47.05 35.43
CA ASN A 585 -41.23 -47.15 34.06
C ASN A 585 -40.61 -48.33 33.29
N MET A 586 -39.34 -48.69 33.56
CA MET A 586 -38.69 -49.86 32.96
C MET A 586 -39.26 -51.19 33.49
N GLN A 587 -39.82 -51.21 34.70
CA GLN A 587 -40.41 -52.41 35.32
C GLN A 587 -41.94 -52.52 35.13
N GLY A 588 -42.59 -51.55 34.48
CA GLY A 588 -44.04 -51.57 34.24
C GLY A 588 -44.90 -51.35 35.50
N LEU A 589 -44.32 -50.88 36.60
CA LEU A 589 -45.01 -50.54 37.84
C LEU A 589 -45.21 -49.01 37.92
N HIS A 590 -46.46 -48.55 37.98
CA HIS A 590 -46.77 -47.18 38.42
C HIS A 590 -46.60 -47.07 39.94
N GLY A 591 -45.35 -47.11 40.40
CA GLY A 591 -45.00 -47.14 41.82
C GLY A 591 -45.29 -45.80 42.52
N ILE A 592 -46.10 -45.86 43.58
CA ILE A 592 -46.44 -44.76 44.48
C ILE A 592 -45.15 -44.20 45.09
N VAL A 593 -44.69 -43.04 44.60
CA VAL A 593 -43.44 -42.40 45.05
C VAL A 593 -43.46 -42.09 46.56
N LYS A 594 -44.66 -41.94 47.15
CA LYS A 594 -44.86 -41.63 48.57
C LYS A 594 -44.33 -42.68 49.56
N GLN A 595 -44.13 -43.94 49.15
CA GLN A 595 -43.72 -45.01 50.06
C GLN A 595 -42.20 -45.07 50.31
N GLN A 596 -41.41 -44.31 49.56
CA GLN A 596 -39.95 -44.32 49.71
C GLN A 596 -39.47 -43.35 50.80
N GLU A 597 -38.42 -43.73 51.55
CA GLU A 597 -37.89 -42.97 52.69
C GLU A 597 -37.41 -41.56 52.30
N PHE A 598 -36.88 -41.38 51.08
CA PHE A 598 -36.46 -40.06 50.60
C PHE A 598 -37.63 -39.15 50.20
N ALA A 599 -38.82 -39.70 49.94
CA ALA A 599 -40.00 -38.97 49.50
C ALA A 599 -40.98 -38.65 50.64
N GLN A 600 -40.59 -38.91 51.89
CA GLN A 600 -41.36 -38.52 53.06
C GLN A 600 -41.43 -36.99 53.17
N PRO A 601 -42.60 -36.42 53.53
CA PRO A 601 -42.78 -34.97 53.66
C PRO A 601 -41.74 -34.27 54.54
N LYS A 602 -41.27 -34.93 55.61
CA LYS A 602 -40.22 -34.40 56.51
C LYS A 602 -38.85 -34.30 55.87
N ALA A 603 -38.45 -35.29 55.07
CA ALA A 603 -37.16 -35.29 54.37
C ALA A 603 -37.12 -34.23 53.25
N ILE A 604 -38.25 -34.05 52.55
CA ILE A 604 -38.40 -32.99 51.55
C ILE A 604 -38.36 -31.61 52.21
N GLN A 605 -39.03 -31.44 53.36
CA GLN A 605 -38.98 -30.21 54.14
C GLN A 605 -37.55 -29.86 54.57
N GLU A 606 -36.79 -30.83 55.08
CA GLU A 606 -35.40 -30.65 55.50
C GLU A 606 -34.53 -30.20 54.32
N LYS A 607 -34.68 -30.83 53.14
CA LYS A 607 -33.95 -30.45 51.91
C LYS A 607 -34.34 -29.07 51.37
N VAL A 608 -35.62 -28.71 51.46
CA VAL A 608 -36.10 -27.37 51.09
C VAL A 608 -35.55 -26.32 52.06
N GLN A 609 -35.58 -26.57 53.37
CA GLN A 609 -35.04 -25.66 54.39
C GLN A 609 -33.51 -25.51 54.28
N GLU A 610 -32.79 -26.61 54.04
CA GLU A 610 -31.35 -26.61 53.79
C GLU A 610 -31.00 -25.71 52.59
N THR A 611 -31.81 -25.79 51.54
CA THR A 611 -31.61 -24.99 50.32
C THR A 611 -31.98 -23.54 50.51
N LEU A 612 -33.06 -23.23 51.24
CA LEU A 612 -33.41 -21.84 51.59
C LEU A 612 -32.37 -21.19 52.50
N ALA A 613 -31.78 -21.95 53.42
CA ALA A 613 -30.68 -21.49 54.27
C ALA A 613 -29.41 -21.22 53.44
N LYS A 614 -29.06 -22.11 52.50
CA LYS A 614 -27.95 -21.93 51.55
C LYS A 614 -28.16 -20.69 50.68
N ILE A 615 -29.34 -20.53 50.09
CA ILE A 615 -29.68 -19.35 49.28
C ILE A 615 -29.55 -18.06 50.11
N LYS A 616 -30.07 -18.01 51.34
CA LYS A 616 -29.97 -16.81 52.19
C LYS A 616 -28.53 -16.45 52.56
N LYS A 617 -27.65 -17.45 52.71
CA LYS A 617 -26.25 -17.26 53.13
C LYS A 617 -25.31 -16.96 51.97
N GLU A 618 -25.43 -17.68 50.86
CA GLU A 618 -24.48 -17.62 49.73
C GLU A 618 -24.86 -16.56 48.69
N LEU A 619 -26.14 -16.23 48.54
CA LEU A 619 -26.59 -15.24 47.55
C LEU A 619 -26.05 -13.82 47.80
N PRO A 620 -26.00 -13.27 49.05
CA PRO A 620 -25.44 -11.95 49.30
C PRO A 620 -23.93 -11.88 49.04
N LEU A 621 -23.19 -12.91 49.46
CA LEU A 621 -21.75 -13.04 49.21
C LEU A 621 -21.44 -13.13 47.71
N PHE A 622 -22.25 -13.89 46.98
CA PHE A 622 -22.16 -13.99 45.53
C PHE A 622 -22.42 -12.65 44.85
N LEU A 623 -23.49 -11.95 45.23
CA LEU A 623 -23.80 -10.62 44.69
C LEU A 623 -22.71 -9.58 45.01
N GLN A 624 -22.06 -9.68 46.17
CA GLN A 624 -20.94 -8.83 46.55
C GLN A 624 -19.68 -9.13 45.73
N SER A 625 -19.36 -10.40 45.49
CA SER A 625 -18.26 -10.77 44.59
C SER A 625 -18.55 -10.27 43.17
N MET A 626 -19.80 -10.39 42.71
CA MET A 626 -20.21 -9.97 41.38
C MET A 626 -20.09 -8.45 41.19
N SER A 627 -20.47 -7.64 42.17
CA SER A 627 -20.30 -6.17 42.11
C SER A 627 -18.83 -5.75 42.16
N LEU A 628 -18.00 -6.51 42.85
CA LEU A 628 -16.57 -6.23 43.00
C LEU A 628 -15.78 -6.50 41.69
N TYR A 629 -16.15 -7.53 40.93
CA TYR A 629 -15.54 -7.80 39.63
C TYR A 629 -16.17 -6.98 38.49
N LEU A 630 -17.50 -6.82 38.50
CA LEU A 630 -18.27 -6.12 37.47
C LEU A 630 -18.71 -4.75 37.98
N ALA A 631 -18.02 -3.69 37.55
CA ALA A 631 -18.36 -2.31 37.93
C ALA A 631 -19.70 -1.82 37.35
N ASN A 632 -20.28 -2.51 36.36
CA ASN A 632 -21.51 -2.10 35.69
C ASN A 632 -22.74 -2.86 36.23
N ALA A 633 -23.67 -2.12 36.84
CA ALA A 633 -24.92 -2.64 37.41
C ALA A 633 -25.83 -3.31 36.36
N ASP A 634 -25.79 -2.89 35.10
CA ASP A 634 -26.60 -3.48 34.03
C ASP A 634 -26.10 -4.89 33.67
N THR A 635 -24.78 -5.05 33.55
CA THR A 635 -24.17 -6.37 33.30
C THR A 635 -24.41 -7.33 34.45
N GLN A 636 -24.42 -6.82 35.69
CA GLN A 636 -24.77 -7.59 36.88
C GLN A 636 -26.22 -8.09 36.80
N PHE A 637 -27.16 -7.22 36.44
CA PHE A 637 -28.57 -7.57 36.31
C PHE A 637 -28.81 -8.59 35.18
N VAL A 638 -28.17 -8.42 34.03
CA VAL A 638 -28.28 -9.33 32.88
C VAL A 638 -27.82 -10.74 33.24
N LEU A 639 -26.73 -10.89 33.99
CA LEU A 639 -26.22 -12.19 34.44
C LEU A 639 -27.05 -12.78 35.60
N TYR A 640 -27.59 -11.95 36.49
CA TYR A 640 -28.41 -12.40 37.61
C TYR A 640 -29.79 -12.92 37.18
N LYS A 641 -30.40 -12.32 36.15
CA LYS A 641 -31.76 -12.68 35.70
C LYS A 641 -31.90 -14.16 35.29
N PRO A 642 -30.99 -14.77 34.51
CA PRO A 642 -30.99 -16.21 34.23
C PRO A 642 -30.84 -17.07 35.49
N ILE A 643 -29.98 -16.68 36.44
CA ILE A 643 -29.79 -17.41 37.70
C ILE A 643 -31.10 -17.42 38.51
N LYS A 644 -31.75 -16.26 38.64
CA LYS A 644 -33.08 -16.14 39.26
C LYS A 644 -34.10 -17.05 38.59
N ASN A 645 -34.15 -17.05 37.25
CA ASN A 645 -35.10 -17.87 36.50
C ASN A 645 -34.84 -19.38 36.67
N ASN A 646 -33.58 -19.82 36.68
CA ASN A 646 -33.24 -21.23 36.91
C ASN A 646 -33.66 -21.70 38.31
N ILE A 647 -33.43 -20.87 39.33
CA ILE A 647 -33.87 -21.16 40.70
C ILE A 647 -35.40 -21.30 40.74
N LEU A 648 -36.12 -20.32 40.16
CA LEU A 648 -37.59 -20.38 40.07
C LEU A 648 -38.08 -21.61 39.32
N HIS A 649 -37.41 -22.01 38.23
CA HIS A 649 -37.75 -23.21 37.46
C HIS A 649 -37.59 -24.49 38.29
N ILE A 650 -36.57 -24.57 39.16
CA ILE A 650 -36.37 -25.75 40.02
C ILE A 650 -37.46 -25.82 41.11
N PHE A 651 -37.81 -24.70 41.73
CA PHE A 651 -38.90 -24.65 42.72
C PHE A 651 -40.28 -24.94 42.11
N THR A 652 -40.55 -24.45 40.89
CA THR A 652 -41.79 -24.78 40.17
C THR A 652 -41.84 -26.25 39.75
N ARG A 653 -40.71 -26.87 39.38
CA ARG A 653 -40.63 -28.31 39.09
C ARG A 653 -40.90 -29.18 40.33
N ILE A 654 -40.45 -28.74 41.50
CA ILE A 654 -40.78 -29.41 42.77
C ILE A 654 -42.27 -29.25 43.09
N GLN A 655 -42.84 -28.06 42.90
CA GLN A 655 -44.29 -27.86 43.08
C GLN A 655 -45.12 -28.73 42.13
N GLN A 656 -44.72 -28.86 40.87
CA GLN A 656 -45.35 -29.77 39.90
C GLN A 656 -45.21 -31.25 40.30
N PHE A 657 -44.07 -31.63 40.89
CA PHE A 657 -43.89 -32.97 41.44
C PHE A 657 -44.83 -33.23 42.64
N LEU A 658 -45.01 -32.24 43.52
CA LEU A 658 -45.91 -32.34 44.67
C LEU A 658 -47.39 -32.43 44.27
N THR A 659 -47.79 -31.74 43.20
CA THR A 659 -49.17 -31.83 42.67
C THR A 659 -49.44 -33.12 41.90
N THR A 660 -48.48 -33.60 41.10
CA THR A 660 -48.64 -34.83 40.30
C THR A 660 -48.74 -36.09 41.16
N ASN A 661 -48.16 -36.09 42.36
CA ASN A 661 -48.16 -37.26 43.27
C ASN A 661 -49.28 -37.22 44.35
N ASN A 662 -50.28 -36.34 44.23
CA ASN A 662 -51.43 -36.25 45.14
C ASN A 662 -51.07 -36.15 46.64
N TYR A 663 -50.05 -35.38 47.02
CA TYR A 663 -49.80 -35.04 48.44
C TYR A 663 -50.98 -34.24 49.00
N THR A 664 -51.43 -34.55 50.22
CA THR A 664 -52.58 -33.84 50.84
C THR A 664 -52.23 -32.38 51.14
N THR A 665 -53.24 -31.52 51.27
CA THR A 665 -53.05 -30.09 51.60
C THR A 665 -52.28 -29.88 52.90
N GLU A 666 -52.42 -30.81 53.87
CA GLU A 666 -51.68 -30.82 55.13
C GLU A 666 -50.20 -31.24 54.94
N GLU A 667 -49.93 -32.23 54.08
CA GLU A 667 -48.56 -32.65 53.72
C GLU A 667 -47.82 -31.55 52.95
N GLN A 668 -48.51 -30.81 52.08
CA GLN A 668 -47.96 -29.65 51.35
C GLN A 668 -47.64 -28.47 52.28
N GLN A 669 -48.47 -28.23 53.31
CA GLN A 669 -48.19 -27.24 54.35
C GLN A 669 -47.00 -27.65 55.23
N LEU A 670 -46.88 -28.95 55.56
CA LEU A 670 -45.72 -29.49 56.29
C LEU A 670 -44.42 -29.35 55.51
N ILE A 671 -44.44 -29.57 54.19
CA ILE A 671 -43.24 -29.42 53.34
C ILE A 671 -42.78 -27.94 53.25
N ALA A 672 -43.67 -26.98 53.49
CA ALA A 672 -43.38 -25.55 53.55
C ALA A 672 -42.58 -25.02 52.34
N CYS A 673 -42.87 -25.55 51.14
CA CYS A 673 -42.20 -25.09 49.92
C CYS A 673 -42.74 -23.68 49.55
N PRO A 674 -41.89 -22.65 49.49
CA PRO A 674 -42.34 -21.30 49.17
C PRO A 674 -42.92 -21.26 47.76
N THR A 675 -44.01 -20.51 47.56
CA THR A 675 -44.62 -20.32 46.24
C THR A 675 -43.63 -19.62 45.29
N SER A 676 -43.79 -19.82 43.97
CA SER A 676 -42.94 -19.16 42.96
C SER A 676 -42.87 -17.64 43.17
N GLU A 677 -43.96 -17.03 43.63
CA GLU A 677 -44.05 -15.60 43.95
C GLU A 677 -43.27 -15.22 45.22
N GLN A 678 -43.37 -16.02 46.30
CA GLN A 678 -42.62 -15.81 47.53
C GLN A 678 -41.10 -15.93 47.32
N MET A 679 -40.66 -16.90 46.51
CA MET A 679 -39.25 -16.98 46.11
C MET A 679 -38.82 -15.82 45.22
N SER A 680 -39.69 -15.36 44.32
CA SER A 680 -39.40 -14.21 43.47
C SER A 680 -39.21 -12.93 44.30
N MET A 681 -40.02 -12.74 45.36
CA MET A 681 -39.90 -11.64 46.31
C MET A 681 -38.62 -11.74 47.14
N LEU A 682 -38.30 -12.93 47.68
CA LEU A 682 -37.12 -13.16 48.51
C LEU A 682 -35.80 -12.94 47.74
N LEU A 683 -35.77 -13.34 46.47
CA LEU A 683 -34.65 -13.10 45.57
C LEU A 683 -34.53 -11.61 45.20
N SER A 684 -35.64 -10.89 45.00
CA SER A 684 -35.62 -9.44 44.75
C SER A 684 -35.28 -8.60 45.97
N THR A 685 -35.71 -8.98 47.19
CA THR A 685 -35.34 -8.25 48.42
C THR A 685 -33.86 -8.41 48.74
N SER A 686 -33.27 -9.55 48.41
CA SER A 686 -31.83 -9.80 48.57
C SER A 686 -30.97 -8.91 47.65
N LEU A 687 -31.43 -8.61 46.43
CA LEU A 687 -30.82 -7.61 45.55
C LEU A 687 -30.88 -6.18 46.13
N MET A 688 -31.99 -5.83 46.78
CA MET A 688 -32.16 -4.50 47.39
C MET A 688 -31.38 -4.35 48.71
N SER A 689 -31.19 -5.43 49.46
CA SER A 689 -30.40 -5.43 50.70
C SER A 689 -28.92 -5.10 50.44
N ASN A 690 -28.33 -5.58 49.34
CA ASN A 690 -26.96 -5.19 48.95
C ASN A 690 -26.83 -3.71 48.57
N LYS A 691 -27.85 -3.09 47.96
CA LYS A 691 -27.90 -1.62 47.78
C LYS A 691 -27.91 -0.86 49.11
N SER A 692 -28.44 -1.47 50.17
CA SER A 692 -28.52 -0.86 51.51
C SER A 692 -27.31 -1.12 52.40
N ILE A 693 -26.58 -2.22 52.20
CA ILE A 693 -25.36 -2.57 52.96
C ILE A 693 -24.18 -1.71 52.50
N SER A 694 -24.06 -1.42 51.19
CA SER A 694 -23.15 -0.37 50.67
C SER A 694 -23.45 1.02 51.27
N ARG A 695 -24.69 1.26 51.75
CA ARG A 695 -25.05 2.47 52.50
C ARG A 695 -24.89 2.35 54.02
N LYS A 696 -24.86 1.16 54.63
CA LYS A 696 -24.93 1.00 56.10
C LYS A 696 -23.58 0.83 56.80
N THR A 697 -22.49 0.58 56.08
CA THR A 697 -21.13 0.79 56.62
C THR A 697 -20.83 2.27 56.91
N SER A 698 -21.73 3.20 56.53
CA SER A 698 -21.62 4.63 56.81
C SER A 698 -22.08 5.06 58.22
N THR A 699 -22.60 4.16 59.06
CA THR A 699 -23.13 4.52 60.39
C THR A 699 -22.91 3.41 61.41
N VAL A 700 -22.41 3.74 62.61
CA VAL A 700 -21.99 2.90 63.77
C VAL A 700 -20.47 2.66 63.75
N SER A 701 -19.64 3.15 64.69
CA SER A 701 -19.85 3.64 66.06
C SER A 701 -18.72 4.61 66.45
N ILE A 702 -19.09 5.83 66.86
CA ILE A 702 -18.24 6.76 67.61
C ILE A 702 -18.44 6.37 69.09
N ASP A 703 -17.44 5.76 69.71
CA ASP A 703 -17.33 5.74 71.18
C ASP A 703 -16.31 6.81 71.57
N GLU A 704 -16.78 7.73 72.40
CA GLU A 704 -16.04 8.85 72.97
C GLU A 704 -15.17 8.42 74.16
N HIS A 705 -14.09 9.20 74.33
CA HIS A 705 -13.24 9.45 75.51
C HIS A 705 -11.92 8.66 75.68
N PRO A 706 -10.91 9.26 76.35
CA PRO A 706 -10.52 10.67 76.40
C PRO A 706 -9.01 10.87 76.15
N ALA A 707 -8.62 12.14 75.97
CA ALA A 707 -7.24 12.57 75.86
C ALA A 707 -6.40 12.19 77.09
N GLU A 708 -5.30 11.47 76.88
CA GLU A 708 -4.17 11.43 77.80
C GLU A 708 -2.99 12.19 77.18
N THR A 709 -2.65 13.28 77.85
CA THR A 709 -1.36 13.95 77.81
C THR A 709 -0.26 13.05 78.37
N ASN A 710 0.89 12.97 77.68
CA ASN A 710 2.26 12.93 78.24
C ASN A 710 3.24 12.78 77.06
N GLU A 711 4.06 13.79 76.76
CA GLU A 711 5.38 14.03 77.36
C GLU A 711 6.48 13.05 76.90
N ASN A 712 7.52 13.67 76.36
CA ASN A 712 8.94 13.31 76.42
C ASN A 712 9.55 12.33 75.40
N SER A 713 10.57 12.89 74.71
CA SER A 713 11.91 12.31 74.46
C SER A 713 11.97 10.96 73.75
N THR A 714 12.47 10.86 72.53
CA THR A 714 13.86 11.10 72.10
C THR A 714 13.93 11.04 70.58
#